data_AF-A0A0F4GHT0-F1
#
_entry.id   AF-A0A0F4GHT0-F1
#
_cell.length_a   1.000
_cell.length_b   1.000
_cell.length_c   1.000
_cell.angle_alpha   90.00
_cell.angle_beta   90.00
_cell.angle_gamma   90.00
#
_symmetry.space_group_name_H-M   'P 1'
#
loop_
_entity.id
_entity.type
_entity.pdbx_description
1 polymer ?
#
loop_
_entity_poly.entity_id
_entity_poly.type
_entity_poly.pdbx_seq_one_letter_code
_entity_poly.pdbx_strand_id
1 'polypeptide(L)'
;MAYQGAGGYDGHLPPNQQPFHNPPLHDTRHDSDDEVEHSLLHNNPTGPFQGPFDEPHSRSGTPGGHDPHGYSLEETYAGHPPAGAPPYNGYEEYGRHHLDDPGYAHPGMGMPDSPYDRSDTGSTEAWRQRQQPGGGAAAPGGLKRNATRKVKLVQGAVLSADYPVPSAIQNAVQAKYRNDLESGSEEFTHLRYTAATCDPNDFTLKNGYNLRPAMYNRHTELLIAVTYYNEDKTLTSRTLHGVMQNIRDIVNIKKSEFWNKGGPAWQKIVVCLVFDGIDPCDKGTLDVLATIGIYQDGIMKRDIDGKETVAHIFEYTTQLSVTSNQQLIRPLDDGPSTLPPVQMMFCLKQKNSKKINSHRWLFTAFGRILNPEVCILLDAGTKPGHKALLALWEAFYNDKDLGGACGEIHALLGKGWKNLLNPLVAIQNFEYKISNILDKPLESSFGYVSVLPGAFSAYRFRAIMGRPLEQYFHGDHTLSKQLGPKGIEGMNIFKKNMFLAEDRILCFELVAKAGSKWHLTYVKASKGETDVPEGAAEFIGQRRRWLNGSFAATLYSLMHFGRMYRSGHNIIRMFFFHIQLIYNLATVIMAWFSLASYYLTTTVIIDLVGSPGSSNDQHAFPFGNTVTPYVNTVVKYIYLAFLLLQFILALGNRPKGSRWTYIISFAVYAIIQLYIIVDSFYLVVRAFSGGPGFDTDGTAVDFIKSFFGSTGPGIIIIALAATFGLYFIASFLYLDPWHMFTSFGQYLLMMTSYINILMVYAFSNWHDVSWGTKGSDKSDALPSATTQKAADGKGAVIEEVDLPQADIDSQFEQTVKRALTPYDAPKEDTKKSLEDSYKSFRTRLVTFWIFSNALLAVAITSDNFDKFGFTTGASSRTSNFFRALLWATAALSFVRFLGCVWFLFKSGLLGCCNKR
;
A
#
# COMPACT_ATOMS: atom_id res chain seq x y z
N MET A 1 13.54 27.26 60.48
CA MET A 1 12.71 26.77 61.60
C MET A 1 12.22 25.38 61.21
N ALA A 2 12.40 24.30 61.99
CA ALA A 2 13.21 24.11 63.20
C ALA A 2 13.52 22.60 63.42
N TYR A 3 14.71 22.29 63.97
CA TYR A 3 15.07 21.09 64.79
C TYR A 3 15.00 19.68 64.15
N GLN A 4 16.13 18.96 63.95
CA GLN A 4 16.97 18.16 64.88
C GLN A 4 16.59 16.65 64.87
N GLY A 5 17.50 15.67 64.87
CA GLY A 5 18.98 15.66 64.77
C GLY A 5 19.61 14.26 65.05
N ALA A 6 20.92 14.06 64.76
CA ALA A 6 21.83 12.92 65.12
C ALA A 6 21.40 11.47 64.71
N GLY A 7 22.24 10.45 64.47
CA GLY A 7 23.71 10.19 64.50
C GLY A 7 23.94 8.69 64.88
N GLY A 8 25.01 7.94 64.55
CA GLY A 8 26.23 8.12 63.73
C GLY A 8 27.29 7.03 64.08
N TYR A 9 28.18 6.61 63.14
CA TYR A 9 29.25 5.57 63.28
C TYR A 9 28.73 4.09 63.46
N ASP A 10 29.44 2.97 63.19
CA ASP A 10 30.72 2.64 62.50
C ASP A 10 30.75 1.11 62.13
N GLY A 11 31.73 0.63 61.34
CA GLY A 11 32.36 -0.70 61.58
C GLY A 11 32.09 -1.95 60.69
N HIS A 12 33.02 -2.21 59.75
CA HIS A 12 33.66 -3.50 59.35
C HIS A 12 32.97 -4.91 59.32
N LEU A 13 32.96 -5.48 58.09
CA LEU A 13 33.47 -6.82 57.67
C LEU A 13 32.66 -8.16 57.94
N PRO A 14 32.94 -9.26 57.18
CA PRO A 14 32.02 -10.40 56.88
C PRO A 14 32.42 -11.71 57.65
N PRO A 15 32.01 -12.98 57.31
CA PRO A 15 31.22 -13.49 56.17
C PRO A 15 30.21 -14.66 56.41
N ASN A 16 29.50 -15.02 55.32
CA ASN A 16 29.01 -16.36 54.93
C ASN A 16 28.07 -17.18 55.87
N GLN A 17 26.78 -17.29 55.49
CA GLN A 17 25.98 -18.56 55.51
C GLN A 17 24.57 -18.34 54.92
N GLN A 18 24.09 -19.28 54.09
CA GLN A 18 22.65 -19.45 53.78
C GLN A 18 22.07 -20.51 54.74
N PRO A 19 20.74 -20.49 55.01
CA PRO A 19 19.85 -21.36 54.24
C PRO A 19 18.49 -20.75 53.85
N PHE A 20 17.77 -21.46 52.96
CA PHE A 20 16.51 -21.09 52.31
C PHE A 20 15.29 -20.93 53.26
N HIS A 21 14.42 -19.94 52.96
CA HIS A 21 12.98 -20.19 52.69
C HIS A 21 12.29 -19.01 51.96
N ASN A 22 11.38 -19.34 51.04
CA ASN A 22 10.61 -18.47 50.11
C ASN A 22 9.37 -17.79 50.75
N PRO A 23 8.58 -16.95 50.02
CA PRO A 23 8.88 -15.62 49.46
C PRO A 23 7.82 -14.58 49.96
N PRO A 24 7.78 -13.33 49.44
CA PRO A 24 6.61 -13.02 48.58
C PRO A 24 6.78 -11.95 47.47
N LEU A 25 5.92 -12.10 46.45
CA LEU A 25 5.29 -11.08 45.59
C LEU A 25 6.16 -10.24 44.62
N HIS A 26 6.03 -10.59 43.34
CA HIS A 26 6.19 -9.66 42.22
C HIS A 26 5.31 -8.41 42.39
N ASP A 27 5.88 -7.23 42.18
CA ASP A 27 5.16 -6.12 41.57
C ASP A 27 5.84 -5.76 40.24
N THR A 28 5.05 -5.75 39.17
CA THR A 28 5.51 -5.54 37.79
C THR A 28 5.07 -4.16 37.32
N ARG A 29 5.99 -3.17 37.30
CA ARG A 29 5.83 -1.91 36.56
C ARG A 29 7.15 -1.13 36.47
N HIS A 30 7.90 -1.38 35.40
CA HIS A 30 8.62 -0.36 34.62
C HIS A 30 9.18 -1.00 33.35
N ASP A 31 8.42 -0.91 32.25
CA ASP A 31 8.99 -1.12 30.91
C ASP A 31 9.78 0.13 30.52
N SER A 32 11.10 0.09 30.67
CA SER A 32 12.03 1.08 30.12
C SER A 32 12.23 0.81 28.62
N ASP A 33 11.53 1.56 27.78
CA ASP A 33 11.50 1.38 26.31
C ASP A 33 12.69 2.04 25.58
N ASP A 34 13.89 1.97 26.18
CA ASP A 34 15.17 2.44 25.65
C ASP A 34 16.24 1.36 25.86
N GLU A 35 16.53 0.56 24.82
CA GLU A 35 17.87 -0.03 24.64
C GLU A 35 18.11 -0.30 23.15
N VAL A 36 19.23 0.25 22.64
CA VAL A 36 19.64 0.20 21.23
C VAL A 36 20.71 -0.86 21.09
N GLU A 37 20.33 -2.13 21.15
CA GLU A 37 21.20 -3.25 20.80
C GLU A 37 20.46 -4.27 19.90
N HIS A 38 21.21 -4.82 18.93
CA HIS A 38 20.74 -5.57 17.77
C HIS A 38 19.86 -4.80 16.76
N SER A 39 20.47 -3.89 15.99
CA SER A 39 19.88 -3.43 14.72
C SER A 39 19.98 -4.54 13.64
N LEU A 40 18.86 -4.84 12.98
CA LEU A 40 18.81 -5.73 11.81
C LEU A 40 19.49 -5.13 10.56
N LEU A 41 19.94 -3.87 10.62
CA LEU A 41 20.51 -3.14 9.49
C LEU A 41 22.03 -2.88 9.61
N HIS A 42 22.66 -3.17 10.75
CA HIS A 42 24.08 -2.92 10.96
C HIS A 42 24.84 -4.16 11.43
N ASN A 43 25.71 -4.66 10.55
CA ASN A 43 26.92 -5.38 10.95
C ASN A 43 28.12 -4.61 10.39
N ASN A 44 28.86 -3.95 11.30
CA ASN A 44 30.10 -3.19 11.11
C ASN A 44 29.99 -1.78 10.44
N PRO A 45 30.47 -0.69 11.08
CA PRO A 45 30.38 0.68 10.55
C PRO A 45 31.59 1.13 9.69
N THR A 46 32.45 0.22 9.20
CA THR A 46 33.61 0.56 8.37
C THR A 46 33.61 -0.19 7.02
N GLY A 47 33.08 0.47 5.99
CA GLY A 47 33.22 0.06 4.59
C GLY A 47 34.43 0.72 3.90
N PRO A 48 35.01 0.15 2.83
CA PRO A 48 36.33 0.54 2.31
C PRO A 48 36.34 1.73 1.34
N PHE A 49 35.27 2.53 1.26
CA PHE A 49 35.17 3.67 0.33
C PHE A 49 34.99 4.99 1.09
N GLN A 50 36.07 5.76 1.21
CA GLN A 50 35.98 7.19 1.50
C GLN A 50 35.55 7.93 0.24
N GLY A 51 34.62 8.88 0.39
CA GLY A 51 34.26 9.80 -0.69
C GLY A 51 35.40 10.79 -0.97
N PRO A 52 35.52 11.33 -2.20
CA PRO A 52 36.67 12.17 -2.60
C PRO A 52 36.67 13.60 -1.98
N PHE A 53 35.99 13.83 -0.86
CA PHE A 53 35.84 15.15 -0.22
C PHE A 53 35.91 15.17 1.32
N ASP A 54 36.32 14.08 1.97
CA ASP A 54 36.47 14.03 3.43
C ASP A 54 37.94 14.27 3.86
N GLU A 55 38.25 15.47 4.39
CA GLU A 55 39.55 15.75 5.03
C GLU A 55 39.61 15.22 6.48
N PRO A 56 40.77 14.70 6.97
CA PRO A 56 40.83 13.98 8.23
C PRO A 56 41.52 14.74 9.37
N HIS A 57 40.78 15.09 10.44
CA HIS A 57 41.42 15.53 11.70
C HIS A 57 40.79 14.98 13.00
N SER A 58 41.68 14.65 13.93
CA SER A 58 41.50 14.27 15.34
C SER A 58 40.91 12.87 15.69
N ARG A 59 41.80 12.02 16.22
CA ARG A 59 41.50 10.81 17.03
C ARG A 59 42.21 10.92 18.38
N SER A 60 41.54 10.51 19.46
CA SER A 60 42.10 10.14 20.77
C SER A 60 40.99 9.47 21.60
N GLY A 61 41.14 8.33 22.29
CA GLY A 61 42.24 7.38 22.43
C GLY A 61 41.75 6.02 23.03
N THR A 62 42.59 4.98 22.97
CA THR A 62 42.42 3.57 23.42
C THR A 62 42.63 3.37 24.95
N PRO A 63 42.60 2.15 25.60
CA PRO A 63 42.61 0.72 25.13
C PRO A 63 41.60 -0.26 25.82
N GLY A 64 41.27 -1.46 25.29
CA GLY A 64 41.95 -2.79 25.42
C GLY A 64 41.33 -3.67 26.55
N GLY A 65 41.16 -5.02 26.50
CA GLY A 65 41.41 -6.11 25.53
C GLY A 65 41.00 -7.50 26.12
N HIS A 66 41.43 -8.62 25.50
CA HIS A 66 41.35 -10.06 25.92
C HIS A 66 40.06 -10.91 25.73
N ASP A 67 40.14 -11.85 24.78
CA ASP A 67 39.78 -13.30 24.87
C ASP A 67 40.97 -14.07 25.56
N PRO A 68 40.95 -15.38 25.97
CA PRO A 68 40.37 -16.54 25.26
C PRO A 68 39.91 -17.82 26.05
N HIS A 69 39.46 -18.86 25.31
CA HIS A 69 39.21 -20.29 25.68
C HIS A 69 37.97 -20.62 26.54
N GLY A 70 37.24 -21.74 26.42
CA GLY A 70 37.28 -22.87 25.47
C GLY A 70 37.28 -24.26 26.17
N TYR A 71 36.23 -25.10 26.02
CA TYR A 71 36.23 -26.54 26.37
C TYR A 71 35.14 -27.34 25.63
N SER A 72 35.31 -28.66 25.53
CA SER A 72 34.50 -29.61 24.75
C SER A 72 34.42 -31.00 25.43
N LEU A 73 33.70 -31.95 24.81
CA LEU A 73 33.59 -33.39 25.15
C LEU A 73 32.62 -33.72 26.32
N GLU A 74 31.95 -34.88 26.41
CA GLU A 74 31.65 -36.00 25.47
C GLU A 74 30.52 -36.85 26.07
N GLU A 75 29.79 -37.62 25.24
CA GLU A 75 29.62 -39.09 25.33
C GLU A 75 28.35 -39.61 24.65
N THR A 76 28.41 -40.89 24.24
CA THR A 76 27.49 -41.58 23.32
C THR A 76 27.11 -42.93 23.91
N TYR A 77 25.87 -43.40 23.75
CA TYR A 77 25.60 -44.85 23.74
C TYR A 77 24.50 -45.22 22.74
N ALA A 78 24.72 -46.30 22.00
CA ALA A 78 23.82 -46.83 20.98
C ALA A 78 23.28 -48.21 21.39
N GLY A 79 22.11 -48.59 20.86
CA GLY A 79 21.51 -49.92 21.06
C GLY A 79 20.33 -50.22 20.12
N HIS A 80 20.44 -51.30 19.37
CA HIS A 80 19.46 -51.88 18.41
C HIS A 80 19.74 -53.40 18.33
N PRO A 81 18.86 -54.24 17.75
CA PRO A 81 17.39 -54.39 17.87
C PRO A 81 17.05 -55.82 18.42
N PRO A 82 15.83 -56.40 18.25
CA PRO A 82 15.60 -57.28 17.08
C PRO A 82 14.12 -57.33 16.57
N ALA A 83 13.84 -58.29 15.68
CA ALA A 83 12.71 -58.32 14.73
C ALA A 83 11.43 -59.10 15.14
N GLY A 84 10.36 -58.97 14.33
CA GLY A 84 9.14 -59.80 14.34
C GLY A 84 8.30 -59.59 13.06
N ALA A 85 7.67 -60.64 12.52
CA ALA A 85 7.09 -60.70 11.16
C ALA A 85 5.53 -60.94 11.15
N PRO A 86 4.84 -60.90 9.98
CA PRO A 86 3.36 -60.74 9.83
C PRO A 86 2.63 -62.12 9.69
N PRO A 87 1.44 -62.33 9.04
CA PRO A 87 0.42 -61.45 8.40
C PRO A 87 -1.07 -61.83 8.66
N TYR A 88 -2.05 -61.21 7.98
CA TYR A 88 -3.25 -61.92 7.46
C TYR A 88 -3.99 -61.23 6.29
N ASN A 89 -4.71 -62.03 5.49
CA ASN A 89 -5.49 -61.73 4.27
C ASN A 89 -6.73 -60.82 4.50
N GLY A 90 -7.40 -60.25 3.51
CA GLY A 90 -7.30 -60.29 2.02
C GLY A 90 -8.71 -60.26 1.39
N TYR A 91 -8.85 -60.02 0.07
CA TYR A 91 -9.94 -60.50 -0.83
C TYR A 91 -9.75 -59.93 -2.26
N GLU A 92 -9.69 -60.81 -3.27
CA GLU A 92 -9.76 -60.49 -4.70
C GLU A 92 -11.20 -60.76 -5.22
N GLU A 93 -11.63 -60.13 -6.31
CA GLU A 93 -12.20 -60.89 -7.45
C GLU A 93 -12.10 -60.13 -8.80
N TYR A 94 -12.12 -60.91 -9.89
CA TYR A 94 -11.85 -60.57 -11.30
C TYR A 94 -13.08 -60.07 -12.09
N GLY A 95 -12.89 -59.50 -13.30
CA GLY A 95 -14.05 -59.20 -14.18
C GLY A 95 -13.88 -58.62 -15.61
N ARG A 96 -12.99 -59.16 -16.46
CA ARG A 96 -13.00 -59.13 -17.96
C ARG A 96 -13.44 -57.90 -18.81
N HIS A 97 -12.51 -57.47 -19.66
CA HIS A 97 -12.60 -57.06 -21.09
C HIS A 97 -13.96 -56.96 -21.83
N HIS A 98 -14.06 -55.92 -22.69
CA HIS A 98 -14.51 -56.05 -24.09
C HIS A 98 -13.82 -55.01 -25.02
N LEU A 99 -13.77 -55.27 -26.33
CA LEU A 99 -13.00 -54.50 -27.35
C LEU A 99 -13.87 -53.56 -28.21
N ASP A 100 -13.25 -52.44 -28.61
CA ASP A 100 -13.18 -51.77 -29.94
C ASP A 100 -14.41 -51.43 -30.83
N ASP A 101 -14.46 -50.13 -31.18
CA ASP A 101 -14.71 -49.51 -32.50
C ASP A 101 -16.19 -49.36 -33.04
N PRO A 102 -16.48 -48.69 -34.19
CA PRO A 102 -16.99 -47.31 -34.13
C PRO A 102 -18.23 -46.99 -35.00
N GLY A 103 -18.85 -45.81 -34.76
CA GLY A 103 -19.52 -45.02 -35.81
C GLY A 103 -20.99 -44.62 -35.62
N TYR A 104 -21.32 -43.38 -36.06
CA TYR A 104 -22.66 -42.77 -36.26
C TYR A 104 -23.56 -42.64 -35.00
N ALA A 105 -24.03 -41.46 -34.55
CA ALA A 105 -24.65 -40.36 -35.31
C ALA A 105 -24.78 -39.04 -34.49
N HIS A 106 -24.93 -37.91 -35.21
CA HIS A 106 -25.32 -36.57 -34.70
C HIS A 106 -26.86 -36.41 -34.59
N PRO A 107 -27.43 -35.30 -34.08
CA PRO A 107 -27.00 -34.43 -32.96
C PRO A 107 -28.16 -34.14 -31.96
N GLY A 108 -27.85 -33.79 -30.70
CA GLY A 108 -28.85 -33.41 -29.67
C GLY A 108 -28.51 -32.10 -28.97
N MET A 109 -29.51 -31.23 -28.77
CA MET A 109 -29.34 -29.86 -28.24
C MET A 109 -28.75 -29.81 -26.82
N GLY A 110 -27.70 -29.00 -26.64
CA GLY A 110 -27.27 -28.43 -25.36
C GLY A 110 -27.45 -26.91 -25.37
N MET A 111 -27.82 -26.33 -24.23
CA MET A 111 -28.06 -24.88 -24.06
C MET A 111 -26.80 -24.04 -24.33
N PRO A 112 -26.94 -22.76 -24.71
CA PRO A 112 -25.80 -21.83 -24.77
C PRO A 112 -25.28 -21.53 -23.35
N ASP A 113 -23.99 -21.75 -23.12
CA ASP A 113 -23.35 -21.52 -21.82
C ASP A 113 -23.30 -20.04 -21.43
N SER A 114 -23.34 -19.81 -20.12
CA SER A 114 -23.34 -18.48 -19.48
C SER A 114 -22.00 -17.74 -19.70
N PRO A 115 -22.00 -16.45 -20.09
CA PRO A 115 -20.78 -15.73 -20.47
C PRO A 115 -19.96 -15.19 -19.28
N TYR A 116 -20.07 -15.78 -18.08
CA TYR A 116 -19.63 -15.14 -16.82
C TYR A 116 -18.67 -15.92 -15.90
N ASP A 117 -18.05 -17.01 -16.36
CA ASP A 117 -16.91 -17.61 -15.65
C ASP A 117 -15.61 -17.46 -16.46
N ARG A 118 -14.74 -16.53 -16.03
CA ARG A 118 -13.39 -16.37 -16.57
C ARG A 118 -12.43 -17.33 -15.88
N SER A 119 -11.70 -18.07 -16.69
CA SER A 119 -10.90 -19.24 -16.32
C SER A 119 -9.57 -18.92 -15.63
N ASP A 120 -9.38 -19.45 -14.42
CA ASP A 120 -8.08 -19.91 -13.93
C ASP A 120 -7.99 -21.43 -14.15
N THR A 121 -7.04 -21.91 -14.96
CA THR A 121 -6.37 -23.24 -14.83
C THR A 121 -5.42 -23.56 -15.99
N GLY A 122 -5.78 -23.26 -17.24
CA GLY A 122 -4.97 -23.66 -18.42
C GLY A 122 -3.58 -23.01 -18.51
N SER A 123 -3.49 -21.72 -18.18
CA SER A 123 -2.22 -20.95 -18.25
C SER A 123 -1.20 -21.39 -17.18
N THR A 124 -1.67 -21.71 -15.98
CA THR A 124 -0.83 -22.18 -14.87
C THR A 124 -0.26 -23.56 -15.15
N GLU A 125 -1.04 -24.51 -15.66
CA GLU A 125 -0.51 -25.83 -16.01
C GLU A 125 0.48 -25.75 -17.18
N ALA A 126 0.15 -24.99 -18.23
CA ALA A 126 1.07 -24.73 -19.34
C ALA A 126 2.40 -24.13 -18.85
N TRP A 127 2.37 -23.16 -17.93
CA TRP A 127 3.58 -22.61 -17.32
C TRP A 127 4.38 -23.66 -16.53
N ARG A 128 3.74 -24.53 -15.73
CA ARG A 128 4.44 -25.60 -14.99
C ARG A 128 5.19 -26.55 -15.93
N GLN A 129 4.56 -26.94 -17.05
CA GLN A 129 5.16 -27.83 -18.04
C GLN A 129 6.42 -27.20 -18.69
N ARG A 130 6.47 -25.87 -18.83
CA ARG A 130 7.67 -25.14 -19.32
C ARG A 130 8.80 -25.03 -18.29
N GLN A 131 8.54 -25.29 -17.00
CA GLN A 131 9.60 -25.27 -15.97
C GLN A 131 10.35 -26.61 -15.83
N GLN A 132 9.88 -27.70 -16.45
CA GLN A 132 10.56 -29.00 -16.33
C GLN A 132 11.77 -29.11 -17.28
N PRO A 133 12.89 -29.74 -16.85
CA PRO A 133 14.04 -29.97 -17.73
C PRO A 133 13.64 -30.82 -18.95
N GLY A 134 13.72 -30.25 -20.15
CA GLY A 134 13.29 -30.90 -21.40
C GLY A 134 11.80 -30.73 -21.75
N GLY A 135 11.11 -29.78 -21.11
CA GLY A 135 9.70 -29.47 -21.35
C GLY A 135 9.32 -29.32 -22.83
N GLY A 136 8.16 -29.86 -23.20
CA GLY A 136 7.65 -29.89 -24.58
C GLY A 136 8.22 -31.01 -25.47
N ALA A 137 9.50 -31.40 -25.28
CA ALA A 137 10.20 -32.33 -26.18
C ALA A 137 9.97 -33.83 -25.89
N ALA A 138 9.28 -34.18 -24.79
CA ALA A 138 8.87 -35.55 -24.50
C ALA A 138 7.68 -36.00 -25.38
N ALA A 139 7.94 -36.14 -26.68
CA ALA A 139 7.13 -37.04 -27.49
C ALA A 139 7.22 -38.46 -26.89
N PRO A 140 6.14 -39.25 -26.88
CA PRO A 140 6.17 -40.62 -26.35
C PRO A 140 7.08 -41.49 -27.22
N GLY A 141 8.36 -41.62 -26.84
CA GLY A 141 9.37 -42.43 -27.50
C GLY A 141 10.73 -41.78 -27.84
N GLY A 142 10.99 -40.52 -27.46
CA GLY A 142 12.22 -39.81 -27.88
C GLY A 142 13.14 -39.30 -26.76
N LEU A 143 14.13 -40.10 -26.34
CA LEU A 143 15.24 -39.64 -25.46
C LEU A 143 16.26 -38.78 -26.24
N LYS A 144 15.93 -37.52 -26.54
CA LYS A 144 16.96 -36.53 -26.92
C LYS A 144 17.80 -36.19 -25.68
N ARG A 145 19.04 -36.68 -25.63
CA ARG A 145 20.08 -36.17 -24.71
C ARG A 145 20.52 -34.78 -25.19
N ASN A 146 19.91 -33.75 -24.62
CA ASN A 146 20.41 -32.38 -24.76
C ASN A 146 21.80 -32.28 -24.12
N ALA A 147 22.64 -31.36 -24.62
CA ALA A 147 23.94 -31.09 -24.03
C ALA A 147 23.78 -30.53 -22.60
N THR A 148 24.79 -30.67 -21.75
CA THR A 148 24.78 -30.06 -20.42
C THR A 148 25.99 -29.16 -20.20
N ARG A 149 25.74 -27.92 -19.74
CA ARG A 149 26.75 -26.94 -19.38
C ARG A 149 27.01 -26.95 -17.88
N LYS A 150 28.26 -26.74 -17.47
CA LYS A 150 28.69 -26.76 -16.06
C LYS A 150 28.84 -25.35 -15.51
N VAL A 151 27.87 -24.91 -14.71
CA VAL A 151 27.87 -23.60 -14.05
C VAL A 151 28.57 -23.70 -12.69
N LYS A 152 29.67 -22.95 -12.48
CA LYS A 152 30.32 -22.83 -11.17
C LYS A 152 29.48 -21.94 -10.24
N LEU A 153 29.25 -22.39 -9.00
CA LEU A 153 28.55 -21.59 -8.01
C LEU A 153 29.41 -20.42 -7.51
N VAL A 154 28.82 -19.22 -7.45
CA VAL A 154 29.46 -18.04 -6.87
C VAL A 154 29.66 -18.28 -5.37
N GLN A 155 30.90 -18.11 -4.93
CA GLN A 155 31.37 -18.45 -3.57
C GLN A 155 31.02 -19.89 -3.12
N GLY A 156 30.78 -20.81 -4.06
CA GLY A 156 30.44 -22.21 -3.79
C GLY A 156 29.01 -22.48 -3.31
N ALA A 157 28.14 -21.46 -3.24
CA ALA A 157 26.77 -21.61 -2.70
C ALA A 157 25.68 -20.91 -3.53
N VAL A 158 25.99 -19.88 -4.31
CA VAL A 158 25.00 -19.08 -5.05
C VAL A 158 24.97 -19.47 -6.52
N LEU A 159 23.80 -19.90 -7.02
CA LEU A 159 23.57 -20.07 -8.46
C LEU A 159 23.25 -18.71 -9.08
N SER A 160 24.19 -18.21 -9.86
CA SER A 160 24.06 -17.03 -10.71
C SER A 160 24.64 -17.39 -12.07
N ALA A 161 23.83 -17.34 -13.12
CA ALA A 161 24.23 -17.71 -14.47
C ALA A 161 23.60 -16.81 -15.53
N ASP A 162 24.30 -16.66 -16.65
CA ASP A 162 23.87 -15.90 -17.80
C ASP A 162 23.36 -16.87 -18.89
N TYR A 163 22.22 -16.54 -19.49
CA TYR A 163 21.52 -17.36 -20.48
C TYR A 163 21.25 -16.50 -21.72
N PRO A 164 21.56 -16.96 -22.94
CA PRO A 164 21.33 -16.17 -24.14
C PRO A 164 19.83 -15.92 -24.33
N VAL A 165 19.45 -14.67 -24.60
CA VAL A 165 18.06 -14.33 -24.91
C VAL A 165 17.70 -14.76 -26.34
N PRO A 166 16.42 -15.06 -26.65
CA PRO A 166 15.97 -15.36 -28.01
C PRO A 166 16.46 -14.34 -29.04
N SER A 167 16.92 -14.82 -30.20
CA SER A 167 17.49 -13.97 -31.25
C SER A 167 16.54 -12.85 -31.72
N ALA A 168 15.22 -13.06 -31.64
CA ALA A 168 14.22 -12.03 -31.96
C ALA A 168 14.26 -10.83 -30.99
N ILE A 169 14.57 -11.07 -29.71
CA ILE A 169 14.72 -10.05 -28.67
C ILE A 169 16.06 -9.34 -28.84
N GLN A 170 17.14 -10.13 -28.97
CA GLN A 170 18.50 -9.62 -29.18
C GLN A 170 18.58 -8.71 -30.42
N ASN A 171 17.98 -9.12 -31.54
CA ASN A 171 17.98 -8.36 -32.80
C ASN A 171 17.03 -7.15 -32.80
N ALA A 172 16.14 -7.04 -31.81
CA ALA A 172 15.27 -5.87 -31.65
C ALA A 172 15.90 -4.76 -30.79
N VAL A 173 17.03 -5.02 -30.13
CA VAL A 173 17.89 -3.99 -29.54
C VAL A 173 18.68 -3.30 -30.65
N GLN A 174 18.85 -1.97 -30.57
CA GLN A 174 19.57 -1.21 -31.60
C GLN A 174 21.03 -1.69 -31.71
N ALA A 175 21.51 -1.82 -32.95
CA ALA A 175 22.84 -2.35 -33.25
C ALA A 175 23.98 -1.62 -32.52
N LYS A 176 23.83 -0.31 -32.26
CA LYS A 176 24.81 0.51 -31.53
C LYS A 176 25.02 0.11 -30.06
N TYR A 177 24.06 -0.57 -29.44
CA TYR A 177 24.20 -1.12 -28.08
C TYR A 177 24.57 -2.61 -28.14
N ARG A 178 23.98 -3.36 -29.09
CA ARG A 178 24.23 -4.80 -29.26
C ARG A 178 25.65 -5.12 -29.72
N ASN A 179 26.25 -4.25 -30.54
CA ASN A 179 27.58 -4.45 -31.12
C ASN A 179 28.67 -3.64 -30.40
N ASP A 180 28.38 -3.07 -29.24
CA ASP A 180 29.36 -2.34 -28.40
C ASP A 180 30.31 -3.34 -27.71
N LEU A 181 31.25 -3.85 -28.51
CA LEU A 181 32.27 -4.80 -28.09
C LEU A 181 33.31 -4.17 -27.14
N GLU A 182 33.45 -2.84 -27.14
CA GLU A 182 34.35 -2.13 -26.21
C GLU A 182 33.79 -2.12 -24.78
N SER A 183 32.46 -2.14 -24.62
CA SER A 183 31.82 -2.22 -23.29
C SER A 183 31.92 -3.58 -22.61
N GLY A 184 32.20 -4.67 -23.35
CA GLY A 184 32.26 -6.04 -22.79
C GLY A 184 30.97 -6.52 -22.10
N SER A 185 29.83 -5.86 -22.35
CA SER A 185 28.60 -6.03 -21.58
C SER A 185 27.66 -7.06 -22.21
N GLU A 186 27.42 -8.16 -21.51
CA GLU A 186 26.43 -9.17 -21.91
C GLU A 186 24.97 -8.73 -21.65
N GLU A 187 24.73 -7.51 -21.14
CA GLU A 187 23.41 -7.07 -20.67
C GLU A 187 22.30 -7.02 -21.73
N PHE A 188 22.68 -6.93 -23.01
CA PHE A 188 21.81 -6.91 -24.18
C PHE A 188 21.66 -8.28 -24.84
N THR A 189 22.52 -9.25 -24.50
CA THR A 189 22.63 -10.55 -25.16
C THR A 189 22.27 -11.72 -24.24
N HIS A 190 22.47 -11.57 -22.93
CA HIS A 190 22.18 -12.59 -21.93
C HIS A 190 21.31 -12.05 -20.80
N LEU A 191 20.26 -12.82 -20.48
CA LEU A 191 19.49 -12.71 -19.26
C LEU A 191 20.30 -13.34 -18.12
N ARG A 192 20.61 -12.56 -17.07
CA ARG A 192 21.19 -13.13 -15.85
C ARG A 192 20.08 -13.64 -14.96
N TYR A 193 20.18 -14.88 -14.49
CA TYR A 193 19.30 -15.43 -13.47
C TYR A 193 20.10 -15.78 -12.21
N THR A 194 19.56 -15.41 -11.05
CA THR A 194 20.09 -15.72 -9.73
C THR A 194 19.00 -16.33 -8.85
N ALA A 195 19.29 -17.49 -8.27
CA ALA A 195 18.43 -18.13 -7.28
C ALA A 195 18.82 -17.67 -5.87
N ALA A 196 17.98 -16.88 -5.20
CA ALA A 196 18.24 -16.44 -3.84
C ALA A 196 17.67 -17.44 -2.82
N THR A 197 18.54 -18.25 -2.24
CA THR A 197 18.24 -19.24 -1.19
C THR A 197 18.42 -18.68 0.22
N CYS A 198 18.15 -17.39 0.41
CA CYS A 198 18.40 -16.63 1.63
C CYS A 198 17.29 -15.60 1.92
N ASP A 199 17.28 -15.05 3.14
CA ASP A 199 16.42 -13.92 3.50
C ASP A 199 16.86 -12.62 2.77
N PRO A 200 15.96 -11.68 2.46
CA PRO A 200 16.34 -10.33 2.04
C PRO A 200 17.43 -9.64 2.89
N ASN A 201 17.49 -9.92 4.19
CA ASN A 201 18.54 -9.39 5.08
C ASN A 201 19.94 -9.92 4.73
N ASP A 202 20.01 -11.15 4.21
CA ASP A 202 21.23 -11.91 3.92
C ASP A 202 21.70 -11.81 2.46
N PHE A 203 20.87 -11.25 1.56
CA PHE A 203 21.22 -10.98 0.17
C PHE A 203 22.28 -9.86 0.10
N THR A 204 23.55 -10.25 0.23
CA THR A 204 24.68 -9.33 0.37
C THR A 204 25.90 -9.82 -0.40
N LEU A 205 26.80 -8.89 -0.76
CA LEU A 205 28.08 -9.18 -1.41
C LEU A 205 28.94 -10.19 -0.61
N LYS A 206 28.87 -10.14 0.72
CA LYS A 206 29.57 -11.06 1.63
C LYS A 206 29.09 -12.51 1.48
N ASN A 207 27.82 -12.71 1.16
CA ASN A 207 27.19 -14.01 0.97
C ASN A 207 27.14 -14.44 -0.52
N GLY A 208 27.87 -13.75 -1.39
CA GLY A 208 28.00 -14.09 -2.82
C GLY A 208 26.93 -13.49 -3.73
N TYR A 209 25.98 -12.73 -3.19
CA TYR A 209 24.93 -12.08 -3.98
C TYR A 209 25.36 -10.70 -4.46
N ASN A 210 25.31 -10.46 -5.76
CA ASN A 210 25.63 -9.18 -6.39
C ASN A 210 24.67 -8.93 -7.58
N LEU A 211 24.49 -7.66 -7.96
CA LEU A 211 23.58 -7.19 -9.01
C LEU A 211 24.36 -6.62 -10.19
N ARG A 212 23.86 -6.81 -11.41
CA ARG A 212 24.54 -6.46 -12.66
C ARG A 212 24.91 -4.96 -12.75
N PRO A 213 24.06 -3.98 -12.34
CA PRO A 213 24.47 -2.57 -12.34
C PRO A 213 25.65 -2.27 -11.41
N ALA A 214 25.71 -2.92 -10.24
CA ALA A 214 26.82 -2.78 -9.30
C ALA A 214 28.09 -3.51 -9.79
N MET A 215 27.96 -4.65 -10.47
CA MET A 215 29.08 -5.34 -11.14
C MET A 215 29.71 -4.48 -12.25
N TYR A 216 28.91 -3.68 -12.95
CA TYR A 216 29.40 -2.69 -13.93
C TYR A 216 29.80 -1.35 -13.31
N ASN A 217 29.89 -1.26 -11.98
CA ASN A 217 30.30 -0.06 -11.24
C ASN A 217 29.47 1.20 -11.58
N ARG A 218 28.16 1.02 -11.86
CA ARG A 218 27.24 2.11 -12.22
C ARG A 218 26.61 2.73 -10.97
N HIS A 219 26.69 4.06 -10.84
CA HIS A 219 25.92 4.80 -9.83
C HIS A 219 24.43 4.75 -10.16
N THR A 220 23.61 4.28 -9.22
CA THR A 220 22.15 4.31 -9.35
C THR A 220 21.62 5.63 -8.80
N GLU A 221 21.04 6.48 -9.64
CA GLU A 221 20.35 7.68 -9.19
C GLU A 221 18.88 7.37 -8.84
N LEU A 222 18.21 6.63 -9.73
CA LEU A 222 16.81 6.24 -9.60
C LEU A 222 16.66 4.72 -9.57
N LEU A 223 16.11 4.23 -8.46
CA LEU A 223 15.58 2.87 -8.35
C LEU A 223 14.05 2.94 -8.43
N ILE A 224 13.47 2.58 -9.57
CA ILE A 224 12.02 2.61 -9.80
C ILE A 224 11.45 1.22 -9.51
N ALA A 225 10.83 1.06 -8.35
CA ALA A 225 10.20 -0.18 -7.94
C ALA A 225 8.76 -0.29 -8.47
N VAL A 226 8.41 -1.44 -9.04
CA VAL A 226 7.03 -1.81 -9.39
C VAL A 226 6.63 -3.01 -8.53
N THR A 227 5.79 -2.80 -7.52
CA THR A 227 5.21 -3.86 -6.69
C THR A 227 4.02 -4.49 -7.39
N TYR A 228 4.01 -5.81 -7.46
CA TYR A 228 2.97 -6.60 -8.12
C TYR A 228 2.45 -7.67 -7.16
N TYR A 229 1.14 -7.91 -7.18
CA TYR A 229 0.49 -8.97 -6.43
C TYR A 229 -0.30 -9.93 -7.33
N ASN A 230 -1.33 -9.45 -8.04
CA ASN A 230 -2.20 -10.31 -8.87
C ASN A 230 -2.82 -9.58 -10.07
N GLU A 231 -2.16 -8.52 -10.55
CA GLU A 231 -2.64 -7.67 -11.64
C GLU A 231 -2.55 -8.41 -13.00
N ASP A 232 -3.45 -8.11 -13.93
CA ASP A 232 -3.38 -8.72 -15.25
C ASP A 232 -2.27 -8.11 -16.14
N LYS A 233 -1.97 -8.79 -17.25
CA LYS A 233 -0.99 -8.32 -18.24
C LYS A 233 -1.31 -6.96 -18.87
N THR A 234 -2.57 -6.51 -18.90
CA THR A 234 -2.98 -5.20 -19.40
C THR A 234 -2.59 -4.09 -18.43
N LEU A 235 -2.90 -4.29 -17.14
CA LEU A 235 -2.54 -3.40 -16.03
C LEU A 235 -1.02 -3.31 -15.87
N THR A 236 -0.33 -4.45 -15.93
CA THR A 236 1.14 -4.49 -15.83
C THR A 236 1.81 -3.82 -17.04
N SER A 237 1.36 -4.12 -18.27
CA SER A 237 1.85 -3.44 -19.48
C SER A 237 1.59 -1.93 -19.45
N ARG A 238 0.45 -1.50 -18.90
CA ARG A 238 0.11 -0.07 -18.73
C ARG A 238 1.14 0.65 -17.84
N THR A 239 1.53 0.05 -16.71
CA THR A 239 2.55 0.60 -15.81
C THR A 239 3.93 0.60 -16.48
N LEU A 240 4.39 -0.55 -16.98
CA LEU A 240 5.74 -0.69 -17.55
C LEU A 240 5.94 0.22 -18.77
N HIS A 241 4.95 0.34 -19.66
CA HIS A 241 5.03 1.26 -20.79
C HIS A 241 5.09 2.73 -20.34
N GLY A 242 4.32 3.11 -19.31
CA GLY A 242 4.40 4.45 -18.73
C GLY A 242 5.76 4.77 -18.11
N VAL A 243 6.39 3.78 -17.45
CA VAL A 243 7.76 3.89 -16.92
C VAL A 243 8.77 4.07 -18.06
N MET A 244 8.72 3.24 -19.11
CA MET A 244 9.59 3.36 -20.29
C MET A 244 9.46 4.73 -20.97
N GLN A 245 8.23 5.26 -21.11
CA GLN A 245 7.98 6.60 -21.64
C GLN A 245 8.61 7.70 -20.75
N ASN A 246 8.49 7.59 -19.43
CA ASN A 246 9.09 8.55 -18.50
C ASN A 246 10.62 8.51 -18.56
N ILE A 247 11.24 7.32 -18.66
CA ILE A 247 12.70 7.19 -18.77
C ILE A 247 13.20 7.79 -20.09
N ARG A 248 12.49 7.56 -21.21
CA ARG A 248 12.75 8.26 -22.47
C ARG A 248 12.69 9.79 -22.29
N ASP A 249 11.67 10.30 -21.60
CA ASP A 249 11.52 11.74 -21.38
C ASP A 249 12.65 12.33 -20.52
N ILE A 250 13.28 11.53 -19.62
CA ILE A 250 14.49 11.89 -18.85
C ILE A 250 15.74 11.87 -19.74
N VAL A 251 15.95 10.80 -20.52
CA VAL A 251 17.12 10.64 -21.40
C VAL A 251 17.16 11.74 -22.47
N ASN A 252 16.00 12.19 -22.96
CA ASN A 252 15.89 13.22 -23.99
C ASN A 252 15.92 14.68 -23.46
N ILE A 253 16.34 14.91 -22.21
CA ILE A 253 16.53 16.28 -21.67
C ILE A 253 17.74 16.95 -22.35
N LYS A 254 17.46 17.85 -23.30
CA LYS A 254 18.47 18.59 -24.09
C LYS A 254 19.41 19.50 -23.28
N LYS A 255 19.06 19.85 -22.04
CA LYS A 255 19.83 20.72 -21.15
C LYS A 255 19.90 20.10 -19.75
N SER A 256 20.78 19.12 -19.56
CA SER A 256 21.11 18.61 -18.23
C SER A 256 22.61 18.36 -18.10
N GLU A 257 23.25 19.10 -17.20
CA GLU A 257 24.62 18.84 -16.76
C GLU A 257 24.73 17.60 -15.87
N PHE A 258 23.60 17.12 -15.31
CA PHE A 258 23.57 15.98 -14.41
C PHE A 258 23.42 14.65 -15.16
N TRP A 259 22.38 14.51 -15.99
CA TRP A 259 21.97 13.20 -16.51
C TRP A 259 23.04 12.55 -17.40
N ASN A 260 23.76 13.33 -18.21
CA ASN A 260 24.81 12.83 -19.11
C ASN A 260 26.23 12.85 -18.52
N LYS A 261 26.40 13.27 -17.25
CA LYS A 261 27.73 13.33 -16.60
C LYS A 261 28.15 11.95 -16.11
N GLY A 262 29.29 11.45 -16.60
CA GLY A 262 29.85 10.15 -16.20
C GLY A 262 29.19 8.94 -16.88
N GLY A 263 28.48 9.15 -17.99
CA GLY A 263 27.86 8.09 -18.79
C GLY A 263 26.46 8.46 -19.30
N PRO A 264 25.87 7.64 -20.17
CA PRO A 264 24.49 7.81 -20.64
C PRO A 264 23.48 7.84 -19.48
N ALA A 265 22.49 8.75 -19.56
CA ALA A 265 21.49 8.95 -18.52
C ALA A 265 20.73 7.68 -18.09
N TRP A 266 20.50 6.74 -19.01
CA TRP A 266 19.80 5.49 -18.72
C TRP A 266 20.57 4.55 -17.79
N GLN A 267 21.91 4.62 -17.76
CA GLN A 267 22.73 3.76 -16.89
C GLN A 267 22.58 4.13 -15.40
N LYS A 268 22.04 5.31 -15.11
CA LYS A 268 21.74 5.78 -13.75
C LYS A 268 20.36 5.37 -13.24
N ILE A 269 19.58 4.66 -14.07
CA ILE A 269 18.18 4.31 -13.79
C ILE A 269 18.05 2.79 -13.82
N VAL A 270 17.51 2.22 -12.74
CA VAL A 270 17.20 0.80 -12.60
C VAL A 270 15.71 0.66 -12.33
N VAL A 271 15.03 -0.21 -13.07
CA VAL A 271 13.62 -0.56 -12.84
C VAL A 271 13.57 -1.94 -12.19
N CYS A 272 12.95 -2.05 -11.02
CA CYS A 272 12.87 -3.28 -10.24
C CYS A 272 11.42 -3.72 -10.07
N LEU A 273 11.03 -4.81 -10.74
CA LEU A 273 9.73 -5.45 -10.58
C LEU A 273 9.80 -6.46 -9.42
N VAL A 274 8.89 -6.39 -8.44
CA VAL A 274 8.84 -7.35 -7.32
C VAL A 274 7.46 -7.98 -7.22
N PHE A 275 7.37 -9.26 -7.61
CA PHE A 275 6.13 -10.02 -7.69
C PHE A 275 5.93 -10.89 -6.44
N ASP A 276 4.79 -10.75 -5.78
CA ASP A 276 4.49 -11.35 -4.48
C ASP A 276 3.94 -12.78 -4.53
N GLY A 277 4.75 -13.69 -5.08
CA GLY A 277 4.47 -15.13 -5.15
C GLY A 277 4.28 -15.63 -6.59
N ILE A 278 4.74 -16.87 -6.84
CA ILE A 278 4.51 -17.55 -8.12
C ILE A 278 3.02 -17.81 -8.35
N ASP A 279 2.32 -18.30 -7.33
CA ASP A 279 0.92 -18.74 -7.42
C ASP A 279 -0.05 -17.59 -7.78
N PRO A 280 -0.10 -16.44 -7.08
CA PRO A 280 -1.02 -15.34 -7.41
C PRO A 280 -0.67 -14.59 -8.70
N CYS A 281 0.51 -14.80 -9.29
CA CYS A 281 0.94 -14.16 -10.52
C CYS A 281 0.12 -14.62 -11.73
N ASP A 282 -0.47 -13.68 -12.47
CA ASP A 282 -1.00 -13.91 -13.81
C ASP A 282 0.13 -14.43 -14.72
N LYS A 283 -0.05 -15.63 -15.27
CA LYS A 283 0.95 -16.24 -16.15
C LYS A 283 1.03 -15.53 -17.51
N GLY A 284 -0.07 -14.90 -17.94
CA GLY A 284 -0.07 -14.02 -19.12
C GLY A 284 0.81 -12.78 -18.94
N THR A 285 1.07 -12.35 -17.71
CA THR A 285 2.04 -11.30 -17.39
C THR A 285 3.46 -11.81 -17.54
N LEU A 286 3.77 -13.03 -17.08
CA LEU A 286 5.08 -13.66 -17.32
C LEU A 286 5.38 -13.82 -18.83
N ASP A 287 4.39 -14.18 -19.64
CA ASP A 287 4.53 -14.25 -21.10
C ASP A 287 4.88 -12.88 -21.72
N VAL A 288 4.32 -11.78 -21.18
CA VAL A 288 4.69 -10.40 -21.57
C VAL A 288 6.11 -10.06 -21.12
N LEU A 289 6.53 -10.46 -19.91
CA LEU A 289 7.89 -10.23 -19.41
C LEU A 289 8.93 -11.00 -20.25
N ALA A 290 8.60 -12.22 -20.68
CA ALA A 290 9.43 -12.99 -21.62
C ALA A 290 9.52 -12.31 -22.99
N THR A 291 8.41 -11.77 -23.51
CA THR A 291 8.37 -11.06 -24.80
C THR A 291 9.30 -9.84 -24.85
N ILE A 292 9.60 -9.21 -23.70
CA ILE A 292 10.54 -8.07 -23.60
C ILE A 292 11.93 -8.45 -23.08
N GLY A 293 12.19 -9.75 -22.85
CA GLY A 293 13.50 -10.31 -22.50
C GLY A 293 13.85 -10.34 -21.02
N ILE A 294 12.96 -9.95 -20.11
CA ILE A 294 13.27 -9.83 -18.67
C ILE A 294 12.91 -11.08 -17.85
N TYR A 295 12.40 -12.12 -18.51
CA TYR A 295 12.03 -13.41 -17.93
C TYR A 295 12.24 -14.52 -18.98
N GLN A 296 12.53 -15.74 -18.53
CA GLN A 296 12.66 -16.92 -19.38
C GLN A 296 12.19 -18.15 -18.62
N ASP A 297 11.40 -19.01 -19.27
CA ASP A 297 10.93 -20.26 -18.70
C ASP A 297 12.05 -21.32 -18.62
N GLY A 298 11.94 -22.27 -17.67
CA GLY A 298 12.83 -23.44 -17.58
C GLY A 298 14.14 -23.23 -16.82
N ILE A 299 14.54 -21.97 -16.56
CA ILE A 299 15.80 -21.68 -15.84
C ILE A 299 15.64 -21.62 -14.31
N MET A 300 14.42 -21.45 -13.80
CA MET A 300 14.15 -21.41 -12.35
C MET A 300 14.41 -22.75 -11.65
N LYS A 301 14.99 -22.69 -10.44
CA LYS A 301 15.29 -23.84 -9.57
C LYS A 301 14.60 -23.67 -8.22
N ARG A 302 13.81 -24.66 -7.81
CA ARG A 302 13.03 -24.66 -6.55
C ARG A 302 13.90 -24.54 -5.30
N ASP A 303 15.03 -25.23 -5.34
CA ASP A 303 16.00 -25.35 -4.27
C ASP A 303 17.39 -25.66 -4.84
N ILE A 304 18.43 -25.35 -4.06
CA ILE A 304 19.82 -25.71 -4.33
C ILE A 304 20.32 -26.49 -3.12
N ASP A 305 20.72 -27.75 -3.35
CA ASP A 305 21.15 -28.68 -2.30
C ASP A 305 20.15 -28.74 -1.13
N GLY A 306 18.85 -28.74 -1.45
CA GLY A 306 17.75 -28.77 -0.48
C GLY A 306 17.45 -27.44 0.22
N LYS A 307 18.21 -26.36 -0.03
CA LYS A 307 17.87 -25.01 0.45
C LYS A 307 16.87 -24.36 -0.50
N GLU A 308 15.65 -24.12 -0.03
CA GLU A 308 14.57 -23.51 -0.80
C GLU A 308 14.97 -22.13 -1.37
N THR A 309 14.67 -21.89 -2.65
CA THR A 309 14.76 -20.57 -3.27
C THR A 309 13.65 -19.68 -2.73
N VAL A 310 14.00 -18.59 -2.06
CA VAL A 310 13.04 -17.61 -1.51
C VAL A 310 12.56 -16.67 -2.62
N ALA A 311 13.45 -16.30 -3.54
CA ALA A 311 13.13 -15.51 -4.73
C ALA A 311 14.01 -15.85 -5.94
N HIS A 312 13.43 -15.72 -7.12
CA HIS A 312 14.07 -15.81 -8.42
C HIS A 312 14.35 -14.39 -8.93
N ILE A 313 15.62 -14.04 -9.14
CA ILE A 313 16.03 -12.73 -9.64
C ILE A 313 16.50 -12.87 -11.09
N PHE A 314 15.99 -12.00 -11.96
CA PHE A 314 16.31 -11.92 -13.38
C PHE A 314 16.81 -10.50 -13.69
N GLU A 315 17.88 -10.36 -14.48
CA GLU A 315 18.44 -9.05 -14.87
C GLU A 315 18.71 -9.00 -16.37
N TYR A 316 18.17 -7.99 -17.07
CA TYR A 316 18.36 -7.76 -18.50
C TYR A 316 18.15 -6.29 -18.86
N THR A 317 18.87 -5.77 -19.86
CA THR A 317 18.70 -4.40 -20.34
C THR A 317 17.93 -4.41 -21.66
N THR A 318 16.70 -3.88 -21.65
CA THR A 318 15.78 -3.95 -22.79
C THR A 318 15.45 -2.57 -23.37
N GLN A 319 15.15 -2.53 -24.67
CA GLN A 319 14.49 -1.40 -25.35
C GLN A 319 13.04 -1.71 -25.72
N LEU A 320 12.57 -2.94 -25.46
CA LEU A 320 11.24 -3.41 -25.81
C LEU A 320 10.21 -2.97 -24.77
N SER A 321 8.99 -2.73 -25.23
CA SER A 321 7.87 -2.40 -24.34
C SER A 321 6.55 -2.85 -24.94
N VAL A 322 5.68 -3.43 -24.13
CA VAL A 322 4.32 -3.81 -24.54
C VAL A 322 3.35 -2.77 -24.02
N THR A 323 2.48 -2.25 -24.89
CA THR A 323 1.43 -1.29 -24.50
C THR A 323 0.26 -2.00 -23.80
N SER A 324 -0.61 -1.25 -23.12
CA SER A 324 -1.86 -1.82 -22.56
C SER A 324 -2.69 -2.58 -23.60
N ASN A 325 -2.69 -2.12 -24.85
CA ASN A 325 -3.40 -2.74 -25.97
C ASN A 325 -2.66 -3.97 -26.55
N GLN A 326 -1.67 -4.50 -25.83
CA GLN A 326 -0.87 -5.68 -26.19
C GLN A 326 -0.08 -5.53 -27.50
N GLN A 327 0.23 -4.28 -27.90
CA GLN A 327 1.10 -3.99 -29.04
C GLN A 327 2.55 -3.88 -28.58
N LEU A 328 3.47 -4.62 -29.22
CA LEU A 328 4.90 -4.56 -29.00
C LEU A 328 5.52 -3.33 -29.68
N ILE A 329 6.16 -2.48 -28.89
CA ILE A 329 6.97 -1.35 -29.33
C ILE A 329 8.44 -1.79 -29.40
N ARG A 330 9.07 -1.50 -30.54
CA ARG A 330 10.49 -1.75 -30.84
C ARG A 330 11.17 -0.42 -31.16
N PRO A 331 12.47 -0.24 -30.86
CA PRO A 331 13.22 0.90 -31.35
C PRO A 331 13.38 0.78 -32.87
N LEU A 332 12.99 1.83 -33.61
CA LEU A 332 13.04 1.84 -35.08
C LEU A 332 14.08 2.82 -35.64
N ASP A 333 14.39 3.87 -34.89
CA ASP A 333 15.27 4.97 -35.28
C ASP A 333 15.97 5.59 -34.07
N ASP A 334 16.81 6.60 -34.28
CA ASP A 334 17.37 7.44 -33.22
C ASP A 334 16.53 8.70 -32.95
N GLY A 335 15.23 8.62 -33.25
CA GLY A 335 14.28 9.71 -33.04
C GLY A 335 13.92 9.91 -31.56
N PRO A 336 13.47 11.11 -31.17
CA PRO A 336 13.11 11.43 -29.77
C PRO A 336 11.87 10.66 -29.26
N SER A 337 11.16 9.94 -30.13
CA SER A 337 10.08 9.01 -29.80
C SER A 337 10.57 7.63 -29.36
N THR A 338 11.76 7.20 -29.79
CA THR A 338 12.30 5.86 -29.54
C THR A 338 12.64 5.65 -28.07
N LEU A 339 12.39 4.44 -27.56
CA LEU A 339 12.66 4.07 -26.18
C LEU A 339 14.16 3.81 -25.97
N PRO A 340 14.78 4.41 -24.94
CA PRO A 340 16.17 4.13 -24.59
C PRO A 340 16.30 2.71 -24.00
N PRO A 341 17.53 2.18 -23.88
CA PRO A 341 17.80 1.05 -23.01
C PRO A 341 17.34 1.31 -21.59
N VAL A 342 16.81 0.29 -20.91
CA VAL A 342 16.44 0.36 -19.49
C VAL A 342 16.93 -0.90 -18.79
N GLN A 343 17.68 -0.71 -17.71
CA GLN A 343 18.17 -1.79 -16.85
C GLN A 343 16.99 -2.34 -16.04
N MET A 344 16.54 -3.54 -16.37
CA MET A 344 15.42 -4.20 -15.69
C MET A 344 15.95 -5.27 -14.74
N MET A 345 15.46 -5.22 -13.51
CA MET A 345 15.52 -6.30 -12.53
C MET A 345 14.10 -6.84 -12.31
N PHE A 346 13.92 -8.15 -12.34
CA PHE A 346 12.66 -8.80 -12.02
C PHE A 346 12.88 -9.82 -10.90
N CYS A 347 12.17 -9.64 -9.79
CA CYS A 347 12.21 -10.50 -8.61
C CYS A 347 10.86 -11.20 -8.44
N LEU A 348 10.80 -12.49 -8.74
CA LEU A 348 9.64 -13.34 -8.51
C LEU A 348 9.84 -14.14 -7.22
N LYS A 349 9.11 -13.78 -6.16
CA LYS A 349 9.18 -14.51 -4.89
C LYS A 349 8.52 -15.87 -5.03
N GLN A 350 9.09 -16.91 -4.43
CA GLN A 350 8.52 -18.26 -4.51
C GLN A 350 7.15 -18.33 -3.79
N LYS A 351 7.04 -17.67 -2.63
CA LYS A 351 5.82 -17.64 -1.78
C LYS A 351 5.25 -16.22 -1.61
N ASN A 352 3.92 -16.13 -1.55
CA ASN A 352 3.18 -14.91 -1.25
C ASN A 352 3.43 -14.46 0.20
N SER A 353 4.27 -13.44 0.36
CA SER A 353 4.80 -12.95 1.64
C SER A 353 4.35 -11.53 1.99
N LYS A 354 3.42 -10.96 1.21
CA LYS A 354 2.83 -9.61 1.34
C LYS A 354 3.76 -8.46 0.91
N LYS A 355 3.13 -7.30 0.67
CA LYS A 355 3.75 -6.04 0.18
C LYS A 355 4.97 -5.61 1.00
N ILE A 356 4.89 -5.65 2.34
CA ILE A 356 6.00 -5.23 3.22
C ILE A 356 7.27 -6.07 2.98
N ASN A 357 7.11 -7.37 2.71
CA ASN A 357 8.22 -8.24 2.34
C ASN A 357 8.78 -7.96 0.94
N SER A 358 7.92 -7.59 -0.02
CA SER A 358 8.38 -7.08 -1.33
C SER A 358 9.22 -5.81 -1.19
N HIS A 359 8.84 -4.92 -0.26
CA HIS A 359 9.66 -3.75 0.10
C HIS A 359 10.93 -4.12 0.87
N ARG A 360 10.97 -5.24 1.60
CA ARG A 360 12.22 -5.75 2.21
C ARG A 360 13.21 -6.21 1.14
N TRP A 361 12.76 -6.95 0.12
CA TRP A 361 13.58 -7.23 -1.07
C TRP A 361 14.08 -5.93 -1.73
N LEU A 362 13.21 -4.94 -1.92
CA LEU A 362 13.59 -3.67 -2.54
C LEU A 362 14.66 -2.91 -1.74
N PHE A 363 14.40 -2.58 -0.47
CA PHE A 363 15.26 -1.66 0.29
C PHE A 363 16.44 -2.36 0.98
N THR A 364 16.23 -3.57 1.49
CA THR A 364 17.22 -4.28 2.32
C THR A 364 18.15 -5.15 1.48
N ALA A 365 17.65 -5.82 0.43
CA ALA A 365 18.50 -6.58 -0.48
C ALA A 365 19.06 -5.68 -1.59
N PHE A 366 18.21 -5.20 -2.49
CA PHE A 366 18.67 -4.53 -3.71
C PHE A 366 19.19 -3.10 -3.43
N GLY A 367 18.44 -2.32 -2.65
CA GLY A 367 18.79 -0.94 -2.29
C GLY A 367 20.13 -0.83 -1.55
N ARG A 368 20.49 -1.79 -0.69
CA ARG A 368 21.80 -1.80 -0.02
C ARG A 368 22.97 -2.03 -0.99
N ILE A 369 22.78 -2.80 -2.05
CA ILE A 369 23.82 -3.09 -3.06
C ILE A 369 23.92 -1.95 -4.07
N LEU A 370 22.79 -1.44 -4.55
CA LEU A 370 22.74 -0.36 -5.56
C LEU A 370 22.99 1.04 -4.96
N ASN A 371 22.76 1.21 -3.65
CA ASN A 371 22.81 2.46 -2.90
C ASN A 371 22.21 3.66 -3.66
N PRO A 372 20.93 3.59 -4.08
CA PRO A 372 20.31 4.60 -4.92
C PRO A 372 20.14 5.93 -4.16
N GLU A 373 20.18 7.07 -4.83
CA GLU A 373 19.84 8.34 -4.16
C GLU A 373 18.32 8.43 -3.89
N VAL A 374 17.49 8.09 -4.87
CA VAL A 374 16.02 8.09 -4.76
C VAL A 374 15.40 6.77 -5.21
N CYS A 375 14.57 6.19 -4.36
CA CYS A 375 13.69 5.07 -4.70
C CYS A 375 12.29 5.59 -5.03
N ILE A 376 11.75 5.27 -6.20
CA ILE A 376 10.34 5.52 -6.56
C ILE A 376 9.56 4.23 -6.34
N LEU A 377 8.38 4.30 -5.74
CA LEU A 377 7.43 3.19 -5.59
C LEU A 377 6.23 3.40 -6.52
N LEU A 378 5.89 2.35 -7.26
CA LEU A 378 4.71 2.21 -8.10
C LEU A 378 4.04 0.87 -7.79
N ASP A 379 2.72 0.84 -7.64
CA ASP A 379 1.98 -0.42 -7.73
C ASP A 379 1.69 -0.74 -9.20
N ALA A 380 1.76 -2.03 -9.57
CA ALA A 380 1.31 -2.51 -10.87
C ALA A 380 -0.14 -2.09 -11.14
N GLY A 381 -0.46 -1.75 -12.38
CA GLY A 381 -1.67 -1.02 -12.73
C GLY A 381 -1.49 0.51 -12.67
N THR A 382 -0.75 1.09 -11.73
CA THR A 382 -0.58 2.55 -11.69
C THR A 382 0.22 3.03 -12.91
N LYS A 383 -0.36 3.94 -13.70
CA LYS A 383 0.26 4.51 -14.88
C LYS A 383 0.87 5.87 -14.55
N PRO A 384 2.20 6.04 -14.55
CA PRO A 384 2.80 7.37 -14.41
C PRO A 384 2.47 8.22 -15.65
N GLY A 385 2.08 9.47 -15.41
CA GLY A 385 1.86 10.47 -16.46
C GLY A 385 3.16 10.88 -17.16
N HIS A 386 3.05 11.63 -18.27
CA HIS A 386 4.20 12.18 -18.98
C HIS A 386 5.06 13.05 -18.05
N LYS A 387 6.37 12.77 -17.99
CA LYS A 387 7.35 13.38 -17.07
C LYS A 387 7.05 13.29 -15.56
N ALA A 388 6.11 12.44 -15.13
CA ALA A 388 5.76 12.30 -13.72
C ALA A 388 6.92 11.79 -12.85
N LEU A 389 7.76 10.88 -13.37
CA LEU A 389 8.94 10.38 -12.64
C LEU A 389 10.06 11.43 -12.59
N LEU A 390 10.24 12.18 -13.67
CA LEU A 390 11.16 13.32 -13.73
C LEU A 390 10.77 14.38 -12.68
N ALA A 391 9.49 14.76 -12.62
CA ALA A 391 9.01 15.76 -11.66
C ALA A 391 9.19 15.32 -10.18
N LEU A 392 9.10 14.02 -9.89
CA LEU A 392 9.46 13.50 -8.56
C LEU A 392 10.97 13.65 -8.30
N TRP A 393 11.82 13.19 -9.23
CA TRP A 393 13.27 13.31 -9.09
C TRP A 393 13.72 14.78 -8.95
N GLU A 394 13.17 15.69 -9.75
CA GLU A 394 13.45 17.14 -9.68
C GLU A 394 13.14 17.72 -8.29
N ALA A 395 12.13 17.20 -7.57
CA ALA A 395 11.85 17.63 -6.20
C ALA A 395 12.98 17.22 -5.22
N PHE A 396 13.55 16.02 -5.36
CA PHE A 396 14.71 15.59 -4.55
C PHE A 396 16.01 16.26 -4.98
N TYR A 397 16.20 16.51 -6.28
CA TYR A 397 17.39 17.19 -6.79
C TYR A 397 17.48 18.63 -6.26
N ASN A 398 16.35 19.34 -6.25
CA ASN A 398 16.29 20.73 -5.79
C ASN A 398 16.21 20.89 -4.25
N ASP A 399 15.94 19.83 -3.49
CA ASP A 399 15.85 19.89 -2.03
C ASP A 399 16.56 18.72 -1.34
N LYS A 400 17.80 18.98 -0.89
CA LYS A 400 18.66 18.00 -0.21
C LYS A 400 18.10 17.44 1.09
N ASP A 401 17.19 18.15 1.75
CA ASP A 401 16.56 17.78 3.02
C ASP A 401 15.17 17.15 2.81
N LEU A 402 14.74 16.97 1.56
CA LEU A 402 13.55 16.20 1.20
C LEU A 402 13.82 14.70 1.40
N GLY A 403 13.06 14.06 2.28
CA GLY A 403 13.17 12.64 2.58
C GLY A 403 12.16 11.77 1.83
N GLY A 404 11.01 12.34 1.43
CA GLY A 404 9.99 11.62 0.67
C GLY A 404 9.01 12.56 -0.05
N ALA A 405 8.41 12.08 -1.12
CA ALA A 405 7.44 12.82 -1.93
C ALA A 405 6.37 11.90 -2.52
N CYS A 406 5.22 12.46 -2.91
CA CYS A 406 4.22 11.74 -3.73
C CYS A 406 3.64 12.63 -4.82
N GLY A 407 3.22 12.01 -5.92
CA GLY A 407 2.48 12.68 -6.99
C GLY A 407 0.97 12.70 -6.72
N GLU A 408 0.23 13.34 -7.63
CA GLU A 408 -1.23 13.26 -7.70
C GLU A 408 -1.68 11.88 -8.17
N ILE A 409 -2.31 11.09 -7.31
CA ILE A 409 -3.03 9.87 -7.75
C ILE A 409 -4.45 10.25 -8.12
N HIS A 410 -4.90 9.91 -9.32
CA HIS A 410 -6.28 10.11 -9.76
C HIS A 410 -6.88 8.82 -10.35
N ALA A 411 -8.21 8.73 -10.29
CA ALA A 411 -8.95 7.61 -10.85
C ALA A 411 -8.85 7.58 -12.39
N LEU A 412 -8.84 6.36 -12.94
CA LEU A 412 -8.99 6.07 -14.36
C LEU A 412 -10.44 6.35 -14.78
N LEU A 413 -10.65 7.44 -15.51
CA LEU A 413 -11.99 7.90 -15.90
C LEU A 413 -12.55 7.20 -17.15
N GLY A 414 -11.69 6.46 -17.87
CA GLY A 414 -12.03 5.84 -19.15
C GLY A 414 -12.15 6.85 -20.31
N LYS A 415 -12.23 6.33 -21.55
CA LYS A 415 -12.32 7.17 -22.76
C LYS A 415 -13.62 7.98 -22.75
N GLY A 416 -13.50 9.31 -22.69
CA GLY A 416 -14.65 10.22 -22.59
C GLY A 416 -15.36 10.19 -21.24
N TRP A 417 -14.61 9.91 -20.16
CA TRP A 417 -15.11 9.90 -18.77
C TRP A 417 -16.23 8.89 -18.47
N LYS A 418 -16.41 7.86 -19.32
CA LYS A 418 -17.48 6.85 -19.20
C LYS A 418 -17.54 6.16 -17.84
N ASN A 419 -16.42 6.00 -17.14
CA ASN A 419 -16.41 5.32 -15.85
C ASN A 419 -17.14 6.14 -14.77
N LEU A 420 -17.27 7.47 -14.93
CA LEU A 420 -18.03 8.34 -14.01
C LEU A 420 -19.55 8.10 -14.04
N LEU A 421 -20.06 7.32 -15.00
CA LEU A 421 -21.45 6.83 -14.97
C LEU A 421 -21.68 5.86 -13.79
N ASN A 422 -20.64 5.18 -13.31
CA ASN A 422 -20.70 4.43 -12.07
C ASN A 422 -20.54 5.41 -10.88
N PRO A 423 -21.56 5.58 -10.01
CA PRO A 423 -21.47 6.52 -8.90
C PRO A 423 -20.32 6.18 -7.93
N LEU A 424 -19.96 4.89 -7.78
CA LEU A 424 -18.84 4.49 -6.93
C LEU A 424 -17.49 4.99 -7.48
N VAL A 425 -17.31 5.03 -8.80
CA VAL A 425 -16.10 5.62 -9.41
C VAL A 425 -16.12 7.14 -9.26
N ALA A 426 -17.28 7.78 -9.47
CA ALA A 426 -17.42 9.22 -9.35
C ALA A 426 -17.09 9.75 -7.94
N ILE A 427 -17.60 9.13 -6.89
CA ILE A 427 -17.30 9.55 -5.51
C ILE A 427 -15.82 9.38 -5.14
N GLN A 428 -15.17 8.33 -5.66
CA GLN A 428 -13.74 8.09 -5.44
C GLN A 428 -12.88 9.11 -6.18
N ASN A 429 -13.23 9.43 -7.43
CA ASN A 429 -12.59 10.51 -8.18
C ASN A 429 -12.70 11.86 -7.45
N PHE A 430 -13.89 12.20 -6.93
CA PHE A 430 -14.09 13.44 -6.18
C PHE A 430 -13.22 13.51 -4.91
N GLU A 431 -13.22 12.44 -4.11
CA GLU A 431 -12.43 12.38 -2.88
C GLU A 431 -10.92 12.49 -3.14
N TYR A 432 -10.39 11.75 -4.13
CA TYR A 432 -8.99 11.87 -4.52
C TYR A 432 -8.64 13.30 -4.96
N LYS A 433 -9.49 13.94 -5.77
CA LYS A 433 -9.25 15.31 -6.24
C LYS A 433 -9.25 16.31 -5.09
N ILE A 434 -10.26 16.29 -4.21
CA ILE A 434 -10.29 17.19 -3.06
C ILE A 434 -9.12 16.93 -2.11
N SER A 435 -8.75 15.68 -1.85
CA SER A 435 -7.59 15.39 -0.99
C SER A 435 -6.26 15.86 -1.60
N ASN A 436 -6.08 15.71 -2.91
CA ASN A 436 -4.90 16.22 -3.63
C ASN A 436 -4.89 17.76 -3.79
N ILE A 437 -6.04 18.42 -3.72
CA ILE A 437 -6.18 19.88 -3.85
C ILE A 437 -6.11 20.60 -2.49
N LEU A 438 -6.55 19.96 -1.41
CA LEU A 438 -6.66 20.56 -0.08
C LEU A 438 -5.76 19.89 0.97
N ASP A 439 -5.93 18.60 1.21
CA ASP A 439 -5.21 17.91 2.28
C ASP A 439 -3.71 17.80 1.98
N LYS A 440 -3.32 17.30 0.80
CA LYS A 440 -1.92 17.15 0.41
C LYS A 440 -1.18 18.49 0.37
N PRO A 441 -1.75 19.57 -0.20
CA PRO A 441 -1.15 20.90 -0.14
C PRO A 441 -1.02 21.46 1.29
N LEU A 442 -2.00 21.26 2.17
CA LEU A 442 -1.92 21.63 3.58
C LEU A 442 -0.75 20.91 4.28
N GLU A 443 -0.73 19.58 4.23
CA GLU A 443 0.30 18.78 4.91
C GLU A 443 1.71 19.05 4.34
N SER A 444 1.80 19.22 3.01
CA SER A 444 3.04 19.58 2.31
C SER A 444 3.53 20.99 2.64
N SER A 445 2.65 21.90 3.07
CA SER A 445 3.01 23.25 3.51
C SER A 445 3.72 23.23 4.86
N PHE A 446 3.31 22.31 5.75
CA PHE A 446 3.97 22.09 7.04
C PHE A 446 5.23 21.22 6.92
N GLY A 447 5.32 20.38 5.88
CA GLY A 447 6.46 19.49 5.63
C GLY A 447 6.30 18.09 6.20
N TYR A 448 5.09 17.71 6.62
CA TYR A 448 4.74 16.37 7.08
C TYR A 448 3.47 15.90 6.38
N VAL A 449 3.62 15.39 5.15
CA VAL A 449 2.55 14.65 4.46
C VAL A 449 2.26 13.35 5.22
N SER A 450 1.02 13.17 5.69
CA SER A 450 0.67 12.09 6.63
C SER A 450 0.60 10.70 5.97
N VAL A 451 0.57 10.66 4.64
CA VAL A 451 0.71 9.45 3.83
C VAL A 451 1.30 9.79 2.46
N LEU A 452 2.38 9.11 2.10
CA LEU A 452 2.90 9.03 0.74
C LEU A 452 2.50 7.66 0.19
N PRO A 453 1.49 7.55 -0.69
CA PRO A 453 0.92 6.25 -1.04
C PRO A 453 1.95 5.35 -1.76
N GLY A 454 2.07 4.09 -1.35
CA GLY A 454 2.95 3.11 -2.00
C GLY A 454 2.69 2.96 -3.50
N ALA A 455 1.44 3.15 -3.94
CA ALA A 455 1.04 3.12 -5.34
C ALA A 455 1.70 4.18 -6.23
N PHE A 456 2.05 5.35 -5.67
CA PHE A 456 2.84 6.36 -6.38
C PHE A 456 3.53 7.35 -5.41
N SER A 457 4.72 6.98 -4.95
CA SER A 457 5.54 7.80 -4.06
C SER A 457 7.03 7.65 -4.36
N ALA A 458 7.86 8.45 -3.71
CA ALA A 458 9.30 8.37 -3.80
C ALA A 458 9.93 8.71 -2.45
N TYR A 459 11.09 8.12 -2.17
CA TYR A 459 11.82 8.26 -0.92
C TYR A 459 13.31 8.40 -1.21
N ARG A 460 13.99 9.30 -0.49
CA ARG A 460 15.44 9.37 -0.52
C ARG A 460 16.01 8.23 0.31
N PHE A 461 16.86 7.39 -0.25
CA PHE A 461 17.24 6.11 0.38
C PHE A 461 17.88 6.30 1.77
N ARG A 462 18.86 7.21 1.87
CA ARG A 462 19.49 7.59 3.16
C ARG A 462 18.52 8.16 4.22
N ALA A 463 17.37 8.70 3.81
CA ALA A 463 16.36 9.22 4.73
C ALA A 463 15.57 8.08 5.40
N ILE A 464 15.18 7.05 4.64
CA ILE A 464 14.41 5.90 5.15
C ILE A 464 15.26 4.88 5.95
N MET A 465 16.56 4.76 5.65
CA MET A 465 17.46 3.82 6.35
C MET A 465 17.53 4.03 7.87
N GLY A 466 17.70 2.94 8.63
CA GLY A 466 17.64 2.93 10.10
C GLY A 466 16.21 2.81 10.61
N ARG A 467 15.91 3.46 11.74
CA ARG A 467 14.62 3.40 12.45
C ARG A 467 13.35 3.47 11.56
N PRO A 468 13.26 4.32 10.51
CA PRO A 468 12.04 4.37 9.69
C PRO A 468 11.75 3.05 8.97
N LEU A 469 12.75 2.41 8.35
CA LEU A 469 12.59 1.08 7.77
C LEU A 469 12.47 -0.03 8.83
N GLU A 470 13.16 0.05 9.97
CA GLU A 470 13.02 -0.93 11.06
C GLU A 470 11.56 -0.99 11.56
N GLN A 471 10.95 0.17 11.83
CA GLN A 471 9.55 0.26 12.23
C GLN A 471 8.58 -0.15 11.11
N TYR A 472 8.91 0.13 9.85
CA TYR A 472 8.12 -0.32 8.69
C TYR A 472 8.09 -1.85 8.59
N PHE A 473 9.24 -2.51 8.73
CA PHE A 473 9.37 -3.96 8.62
C PHE A 473 8.87 -4.74 9.85
N HIS A 474 8.52 -4.08 10.96
CA HIS A 474 7.77 -4.74 12.04
C HIS A 474 6.41 -5.31 11.58
N GLY A 475 5.84 -4.78 10.49
CA GLY A 475 4.64 -5.31 9.83
C GLY A 475 4.86 -6.57 8.99
N ASP A 476 6.11 -7.01 8.83
CA ASP A 476 6.46 -8.14 7.98
C ASP A 476 6.20 -9.49 8.68
N HIS A 477 5.30 -10.28 8.09
CA HIS A 477 4.95 -11.60 8.62
C HIS A 477 6.15 -12.53 8.76
N THR A 478 7.11 -12.49 7.83
CA THR A 478 8.27 -13.38 7.85
C THR A 478 9.27 -13.04 8.97
N LEU A 479 9.29 -11.79 9.44
CA LEU A 479 10.12 -11.38 10.58
C LEU A 479 9.45 -11.63 11.94
N SER A 480 8.15 -12.00 11.98
CA SER A 480 7.39 -12.12 13.24
C SER A 480 8.07 -12.98 14.29
N LYS A 481 8.61 -14.13 13.89
CA LYS A 481 9.28 -15.08 14.79
C LYS A 481 10.60 -14.53 15.34
N GLN A 482 11.33 -13.75 14.54
CA GLN A 482 12.60 -13.14 14.94
C GLN A 482 12.37 -11.93 15.87
N LEU A 483 11.33 -11.15 15.61
CA LEU A 483 10.98 -9.95 16.37
C LEU A 483 10.16 -10.23 17.65
N GLY A 484 9.62 -11.46 17.80
CA GLY A 484 8.84 -11.87 18.97
C GLY A 484 7.68 -10.91 19.27
N PRO A 485 7.58 -10.31 20.48
CA PRO A 485 6.54 -9.33 20.81
C PRO A 485 6.52 -8.07 19.93
N LYS A 486 7.65 -7.73 19.29
CA LYS A 486 7.76 -6.58 18.36
C LYS A 486 7.38 -6.96 16.92
N GLY A 487 7.20 -8.25 16.61
CA GLY A 487 6.80 -8.75 15.29
C GLY A 487 5.29 -8.76 15.10
N ILE A 488 4.81 -8.60 13.85
CA ILE A 488 3.39 -8.45 13.57
C ILE A 488 2.54 -9.53 14.24
N GLU A 489 2.91 -10.81 14.23
CA GLU A 489 2.12 -11.86 14.89
C GLU A 489 1.94 -11.68 16.41
N GLY A 490 3.00 -11.27 17.12
CA GLY A 490 3.02 -11.02 18.57
C GLY A 490 2.37 -9.70 18.99
N MET A 491 2.07 -8.80 18.05
CA MET A 491 1.43 -7.51 18.33
C MET A 491 -0.04 -7.62 18.74
N ASN A 492 -0.48 -6.66 19.56
CA ASN A 492 -1.90 -6.41 19.79
C ASN A 492 -2.62 -5.93 18.50
N ILE A 493 -3.93 -6.12 18.47
CA ILE A 493 -4.77 -5.84 17.28
C ILE A 493 -4.76 -4.36 16.85
N PHE A 494 -4.49 -3.43 17.77
CA PHE A 494 -4.34 -2.01 17.43
C PHE A 494 -3.08 -1.78 16.59
N LYS A 495 -1.92 -2.27 17.07
CA LYS A 495 -0.67 -2.24 16.30
C LYS A 495 -0.82 -3.02 14.98
N LYS A 496 -1.54 -4.15 14.94
CA LYS A 496 -1.83 -4.87 13.68
C LYS A 496 -2.61 -4.02 12.66
N ASN A 497 -3.62 -3.27 13.09
CA ASN A 497 -4.36 -2.36 12.19
C ASN A 497 -3.48 -1.20 11.69
N MET A 498 -2.49 -0.75 12.47
CA MET A 498 -1.53 0.28 12.06
C MET A 498 -0.79 -0.10 10.76
N PHE A 499 -0.43 -1.37 10.59
CA PHE A 499 0.22 -1.91 9.39
C PHE A 499 -0.73 -2.21 8.21
N LEU A 500 -2.02 -1.80 8.29
CA LEU A 500 -2.89 -1.65 7.11
C LEU A 500 -2.72 -0.28 6.43
N ALA A 501 -1.95 0.62 7.05
CA ALA A 501 -1.53 1.91 6.50
C ALA A 501 -0.06 2.16 6.84
N GLU A 502 0.78 1.17 6.54
CA GLU A 502 2.22 1.13 6.82
C GLU A 502 2.98 2.36 6.28
N ASP A 503 2.54 2.88 5.14
CA ASP A 503 3.08 4.09 4.51
C ASP A 503 2.96 5.32 5.44
N ARG A 504 1.92 5.38 6.30
CA ARG A 504 1.74 6.45 7.30
C ARG A 504 2.76 6.38 8.43
N ILE A 505 3.12 5.16 8.84
CA ILE A 505 4.14 4.92 9.87
C ILE A 505 5.48 5.43 9.33
N LEU A 506 5.84 5.03 8.10
CA LEU A 506 7.09 5.45 7.45
C LEU A 506 7.17 6.97 7.34
N CYS A 507 6.08 7.64 6.96
CA CYS A 507 6.01 9.10 6.89
C CYS A 507 6.29 9.75 8.25
N PHE A 508 5.70 9.24 9.34
CA PHE A 508 5.94 9.76 10.68
C PHE A 508 7.38 9.52 11.14
N GLU A 509 7.87 8.28 11.05
CA GLU A 509 9.23 7.92 11.51
C GLU A 509 10.33 8.67 10.76
N LEU A 510 10.12 8.96 9.47
CA LEU A 510 11.06 9.73 8.66
C LEU A 510 11.15 11.18 9.12
N VAL A 511 10.01 11.85 9.37
CA VAL A 511 10.01 13.26 9.83
C VAL A 511 10.48 13.37 11.28
N ALA A 512 10.14 12.39 12.12
CA ALA A 512 10.59 12.29 13.52
C ALA A 512 11.99 11.65 13.68
N LYS A 513 12.73 11.42 12.60
CA LYS A 513 14.04 10.76 12.64
C LYS A 513 15.04 11.60 13.45
N ALA A 514 15.59 11.00 14.51
CA ALA A 514 16.47 11.70 15.44
C ALA A 514 17.70 12.30 14.74
N GLY A 515 18.09 13.51 15.16
CA GLY A 515 19.21 14.26 14.59
C GLY A 515 19.06 14.67 13.11
N SER A 516 17.95 14.33 12.46
CA SER A 516 17.70 14.61 11.04
C SER A 516 16.58 15.62 10.85
N LYS A 517 16.63 16.39 9.75
CA LYS A 517 15.61 17.39 9.38
C LYS A 517 14.83 17.01 8.11
N TRP A 518 14.66 15.71 7.88
CA TRP A 518 13.93 15.17 6.73
C TRP A 518 12.48 15.62 6.76
N HIS A 519 11.99 16.06 5.60
CA HIS A 519 10.60 16.46 5.45
C HIS A 519 9.98 15.86 4.19
N LEU A 520 8.66 15.97 4.11
CA LEU A 520 7.83 15.35 3.09
C LEU A 520 7.08 16.41 2.29
N THR A 521 6.96 16.21 0.98
CA THR A 521 6.26 17.14 0.08
C THR A 521 5.29 16.43 -0.85
N TYR A 522 4.31 17.17 -1.34
CA TYR A 522 3.44 16.76 -2.44
C TYR A 522 3.90 17.44 -3.73
N VAL A 523 3.93 16.71 -4.85
CA VAL A 523 4.46 17.18 -6.15
C VAL A 523 3.33 17.21 -7.18
N LYS A 524 2.61 18.33 -7.25
CA LYS A 524 1.49 18.59 -8.19
C LYS A 524 1.79 18.27 -9.67
N ALA A 525 3.03 18.49 -10.11
CA ALA A 525 3.45 18.25 -11.49
C ALA A 525 3.59 16.75 -11.82
N SER A 526 3.77 15.90 -10.80
CA SER A 526 3.81 14.46 -10.95
C SER A 526 2.41 13.88 -10.80
N LYS A 527 1.96 13.06 -11.77
CA LYS A 527 0.63 12.46 -11.77
C LYS A 527 0.68 10.96 -12.06
N GLY A 528 -0.17 10.19 -11.39
CA GLY A 528 -0.37 8.76 -11.60
C GLY A 528 -1.86 8.45 -11.77
N GLU A 529 -2.20 7.67 -12.79
CA GLU A 529 -3.56 7.21 -13.06
C GLU A 529 -3.72 5.75 -12.59
N THR A 530 -4.74 5.49 -11.77
CA THR A 530 -5.02 4.14 -11.22
C THR A 530 -6.50 3.79 -11.30
N ASP A 531 -6.82 2.51 -11.42
CA ASP A 531 -8.19 2.01 -11.29
C ASP A 531 -8.70 2.08 -9.84
N VAL A 532 -10.02 2.01 -9.70
CA VAL A 532 -10.72 2.14 -8.42
C VAL A 532 -11.86 1.12 -8.35
N PRO A 533 -12.20 0.60 -7.16
CA PRO A 533 -13.31 -0.35 -6.99
C PRO A 533 -14.60 0.09 -7.67
N GLU A 534 -15.05 -0.68 -8.66
CA GLU A 534 -16.32 -0.44 -9.35
C GLU A 534 -17.52 -1.10 -8.64
N GLY A 535 -17.25 -2.07 -7.75
CA GLY A 535 -18.27 -2.86 -7.05
C GLY A 535 -18.33 -2.60 -5.54
N ALA A 536 -19.55 -2.53 -5.00
CA ALA A 536 -19.82 -2.24 -3.58
C ALA A 536 -19.02 -3.13 -2.59
N ALA A 537 -18.93 -4.44 -2.83
CA ALA A 537 -18.26 -5.37 -1.92
C ALA A 537 -16.73 -5.17 -1.86
N GLU A 538 -16.13 -4.78 -2.99
CA GLU A 538 -14.71 -4.45 -3.09
C GLU A 538 -14.44 -3.09 -2.45
N PHE A 539 -15.27 -2.09 -2.76
CA PHE A 539 -15.22 -0.75 -2.19
C PHE A 539 -15.30 -0.77 -0.66
N ILE A 540 -16.25 -1.52 -0.08
CA ILE A 540 -16.35 -1.71 1.38
C ILE A 540 -15.07 -2.37 1.95
N GLY A 541 -14.52 -3.38 1.26
CA GLY A 541 -13.30 -4.08 1.68
C GLY A 541 -12.02 -3.22 1.61
N GLN A 542 -11.90 -2.35 0.61
CA GLN A 542 -10.85 -1.33 0.54
C GLN A 542 -10.99 -0.33 1.67
N ARG A 543 -12.21 0.18 1.90
CA ARG A 543 -12.50 1.23 2.88
C ARG A 543 -12.34 0.76 4.32
N ARG A 544 -12.62 -0.52 4.64
CA ARG A 544 -12.24 -1.13 5.93
C ARG A 544 -10.75 -0.93 6.22
N ARG A 545 -9.88 -1.30 5.27
CA ARG A 545 -8.42 -1.23 5.44
C ARG A 545 -7.97 0.22 5.64
N TRP A 546 -8.41 1.12 4.77
CA TRP A 546 -7.99 2.52 4.82
C TRP A 546 -8.49 3.27 6.05
N LEU A 547 -9.75 3.07 6.47
CA LEU A 547 -10.31 3.74 7.65
C LEU A 547 -9.64 3.23 8.93
N ASN A 548 -9.54 1.91 9.12
CA ASN A 548 -8.93 1.35 10.33
C ASN A 548 -7.43 1.64 10.40
N GLY A 549 -6.71 1.47 9.29
CA GLY A 549 -5.28 1.76 9.20
C GLY A 549 -4.97 3.24 9.41
N SER A 550 -5.73 4.14 8.77
CA SER A 550 -5.54 5.59 8.97
C SER A 550 -5.86 6.02 10.39
N PHE A 551 -6.91 5.48 11.03
CA PHE A 551 -7.25 5.79 12.41
C PHE A 551 -6.14 5.33 13.38
N ALA A 552 -5.68 4.08 13.25
CA ALA A 552 -4.62 3.52 14.07
C ALA A 552 -3.28 4.28 13.91
N ALA A 553 -2.86 4.54 12.67
CA ALA A 553 -1.62 5.25 12.39
C ALA A 553 -1.68 6.74 12.77
N THR A 554 -2.84 7.40 12.69
CA THR A 554 -3.00 8.77 13.18
C THR A 554 -2.90 8.82 14.71
N LEU A 555 -3.60 7.92 15.42
CA LEU A 555 -3.45 7.83 16.88
C LEU A 555 -2.00 7.53 17.29
N TYR A 556 -1.28 6.67 16.55
CA TYR A 556 0.15 6.43 16.76
C TYR A 556 0.98 7.71 16.62
N SER A 557 0.79 8.50 15.55
CA SER A 557 1.54 9.75 15.36
C SER A 557 1.21 10.82 16.40
N LEU A 558 -0.05 10.90 16.85
CA LEU A 558 -0.46 11.78 17.96
C LEU A 558 0.23 11.38 19.28
N MET A 559 0.17 10.10 19.67
CA MET A 559 0.78 9.58 20.89
C MET A 559 2.31 9.74 20.90
N HIS A 560 2.95 9.60 19.74
CA HIS A 560 4.41 9.63 19.61
C HIS A 560 4.97 10.99 19.21
N PHE A 561 4.13 12.03 19.09
CA PHE A 561 4.53 13.36 18.60
C PHE A 561 5.74 13.95 19.33
N GLY A 562 5.93 13.64 20.62
CA GLY A 562 7.11 14.04 21.39
C GLY A 562 8.46 13.67 20.74
N ARG A 563 8.50 12.65 19.87
CA ARG A 563 9.72 12.28 19.12
C ARG A 563 10.13 13.32 18.06
N MET A 564 9.21 14.17 17.60
CA MET A 564 9.55 15.31 16.73
C MET A 564 10.59 16.24 17.39
N TYR A 565 10.61 16.36 18.72
CA TYR A 565 11.61 17.15 19.44
C TYR A 565 13.02 16.52 19.47
N ARG A 566 13.16 15.22 19.14
CA ARG A 566 14.48 14.58 18.96
C ARG A 566 15.04 14.76 17.54
N SER A 567 14.25 15.32 16.61
CA SER A 567 14.66 15.64 15.24
C SER A 567 15.55 16.90 15.16
N GLY A 568 16.15 17.16 14.00
CA GLY A 568 16.90 18.38 13.70
C GLY A 568 16.06 19.52 13.11
N HIS A 569 14.73 19.48 13.21
CA HIS A 569 13.86 20.52 12.63
C HIS A 569 13.96 21.86 13.38
N ASN A 570 13.89 22.97 12.65
CA ASN A 570 13.94 24.31 13.24
C ASN A 570 12.62 24.72 13.93
N ILE A 571 12.69 25.74 14.79
CA ILE A 571 11.54 26.26 15.56
C ILE A 571 10.33 26.62 14.70
N ILE A 572 10.53 27.20 13.51
CA ILE A 572 9.42 27.59 12.61
C ILE A 572 8.68 26.35 12.11
N ARG A 573 9.42 25.31 11.68
CA ARG A 573 8.83 24.04 11.24
C ARG A 573 8.17 23.29 12.40
N MET A 574 8.79 23.29 13.58
CA MET A 574 8.20 22.72 14.80
C MET A 574 6.89 23.43 15.18
N PHE A 575 6.78 24.75 15.03
CA PHE A 575 5.53 25.48 15.23
C PHE A 575 4.42 25.01 14.27
N PHE A 576 4.73 24.85 12.97
CA PHE A 576 3.77 24.31 12.01
C PHE A 576 3.38 22.86 12.27
N PHE A 577 4.29 22.02 12.78
CA PHE A 577 3.94 20.67 13.24
C PHE A 577 2.96 20.67 14.43
N HIS A 578 2.99 21.67 15.31
CA HIS A 578 1.98 21.81 16.37
C HIS A 578 0.60 22.24 15.81
N ILE A 579 0.58 23.12 14.80
CA ILE A 579 -0.67 23.44 14.09
C ILE A 579 -1.26 22.18 13.46
N GLN A 580 -0.42 21.36 12.80
CA GLN A 580 -0.84 20.10 12.21
C GLN A 580 -1.29 19.07 13.27
N LEU A 581 -0.64 19.02 14.43
CA LEU A 581 -1.04 18.19 15.57
C LEU A 581 -2.45 18.53 16.04
N ILE A 582 -2.74 19.83 16.24
CA ILE A 582 -4.06 20.32 16.66
C ILE A 582 -5.12 20.02 15.59
N TYR A 583 -4.82 20.26 14.32
CA TYR A 583 -5.69 19.95 13.19
C TYR A 583 -6.01 18.43 13.08
N ASN A 584 -5.00 17.57 13.25
CA ASN A 584 -5.18 16.12 13.24
C ASN A 584 -6.00 15.65 14.44
N LEU A 585 -5.76 16.19 15.64
CA LEU A 585 -6.55 15.89 16.84
C LEU A 585 -8.03 16.27 16.66
N ALA A 586 -8.30 17.47 16.16
CA ALA A 586 -9.66 17.91 15.84
C ALA A 586 -10.32 17.02 14.78
N THR A 587 -9.58 16.64 13.75
CA THR A 587 -10.06 15.73 12.69
C THR A 587 -10.41 14.34 13.24
N VAL A 588 -9.60 13.78 14.16
CA VAL A 588 -9.88 12.50 14.82
C VAL A 588 -11.12 12.56 15.70
N ILE A 589 -11.32 13.65 16.45
CA ILE A 589 -12.52 13.86 17.28
C ILE A 589 -13.78 13.95 16.40
N MET A 590 -13.73 14.75 15.33
CA MET A 590 -14.83 14.90 14.37
C MET A 590 -15.16 13.57 13.67
N ALA A 591 -14.14 12.79 13.30
CA ALA A 591 -14.33 11.46 12.72
C ALA A 591 -14.98 10.49 13.72
N TRP A 592 -14.53 10.47 14.98
CA TRP A 592 -15.06 9.58 16.03
C TRP A 592 -16.56 9.78 16.28
N PHE A 593 -17.00 11.03 16.36
CA PHE A 593 -18.41 11.42 16.57
C PHE A 593 -19.22 11.63 15.29
N SER A 594 -18.67 11.27 14.12
CA SER A 594 -19.33 11.51 12.83
C SER A 594 -20.66 10.78 12.69
N LEU A 595 -20.80 9.56 13.25
CA LEU A 595 -22.03 8.78 13.19
C LEU A 595 -23.21 9.51 13.86
N ALA A 596 -23.01 9.98 15.09
CA ALA A 596 -24.00 10.81 15.78
C ALA A 596 -24.20 12.15 15.07
N SER A 597 -23.12 12.80 14.62
CA SER A 597 -23.18 14.13 14.00
C SER A 597 -23.98 14.13 12.68
N TYR A 598 -23.83 13.10 11.86
CA TYR A 598 -24.60 12.93 10.62
C TYR A 598 -26.07 12.62 10.89
N TYR A 599 -26.38 11.74 11.85
CA TYR A 599 -27.76 11.48 12.26
C TYR A 599 -28.43 12.75 12.81
N LEU A 600 -27.79 13.45 13.74
CA LEU A 600 -28.29 14.69 14.34
C LEU A 600 -28.50 15.78 13.27
N THR A 601 -27.54 15.97 12.36
CA THR A 601 -27.67 16.91 11.23
C THR A 601 -28.87 16.57 10.35
N THR A 602 -29.03 15.29 10.00
CA THR A 602 -30.17 14.77 9.22
C THR A 602 -31.48 15.08 9.94
N THR A 603 -31.61 14.78 11.24
CA THR A 603 -32.84 15.05 11.99
C THR A 603 -33.13 16.54 12.15
N VAL A 604 -32.10 17.36 12.41
CA VAL A 604 -32.25 18.80 12.65
C VAL A 604 -32.71 19.54 11.39
N ILE A 605 -32.14 19.22 10.23
CA ILE A 605 -32.56 19.84 8.96
C ILE A 605 -34.02 19.47 8.65
N ILE A 606 -34.37 18.19 8.77
CA ILE A 606 -35.74 17.67 8.59
C ILE A 606 -36.73 18.38 9.51
N ASP A 607 -36.39 18.59 10.78
CA ASP A 607 -37.27 19.24 11.76
C ASP A 607 -37.40 20.76 11.54
N LEU A 608 -36.30 21.45 11.24
CA LEU A 608 -36.29 22.89 10.95
C LEU A 608 -37.16 23.25 9.74
N VAL A 609 -37.25 22.35 8.76
CA VAL A 609 -38.02 22.55 7.53
C VAL A 609 -39.45 22.05 7.66
N GLY A 610 -39.66 20.85 8.20
CA GLY A 610 -40.93 20.14 8.08
C GLY A 610 -41.82 20.06 9.32
N SER A 611 -41.42 20.62 10.46
CA SER A 611 -42.28 20.76 11.64
C SER A 611 -42.84 22.18 11.71
N PRO A 612 -44.17 22.43 11.57
CA PRO A 612 -44.74 23.78 11.69
C PRO A 612 -44.39 24.43 13.03
N GLY A 613 -43.80 25.62 12.99
CA GLY A 613 -43.37 26.37 14.16
C GLY A 613 -42.95 27.79 13.83
N SER A 614 -42.52 28.53 14.86
CA SER A 614 -42.05 29.92 14.72
C SER A 614 -40.79 30.07 13.87
N SER A 615 -40.02 29.00 13.67
CA SER A 615 -38.84 28.98 12.79
C SER A 615 -39.19 28.90 11.29
N ASN A 616 -40.38 28.39 10.93
CA ASN A 616 -40.80 28.21 9.53
C ASN A 616 -42.11 28.93 9.17
N ASP A 617 -42.47 29.99 9.90
CA ASP A 617 -43.71 30.77 9.66
C ASP A 617 -44.98 29.89 9.67
N GLN A 618 -44.95 28.81 10.46
CA GLN A 618 -45.98 27.75 10.47
C GLN A 618 -46.16 27.01 9.12
N HIS A 619 -45.14 27.00 8.25
CA HIS A 619 -45.16 26.33 6.95
C HIS A 619 -44.12 25.21 6.84
N ALA A 620 -44.60 23.97 6.70
CA ALA A 620 -43.78 22.79 6.45
C ALA A 620 -43.59 22.51 4.95
N PHE A 621 -42.37 22.16 4.57
CA PHE A 621 -41.95 21.84 3.19
C PHE A 621 -41.33 20.43 3.12
N PRO A 622 -41.48 19.67 2.02
CA PRO A 622 -42.04 20.06 0.72
C PRO A 622 -43.53 19.73 0.51
N PHE A 623 -44.16 18.91 1.37
CA PHE A 623 -45.51 18.38 1.13
C PHE A 623 -46.62 19.10 1.94
N GLY A 624 -46.32 20.29 2.47
CA GLY A 624 -47.26 21.07 3.28
C GLY A 624 -47.41 20.55 4.72
N ASN A 625 -48.14 21.31 5.54
CA ASN A 625 -48.24 21.15 6.99
C ASN A 625 -48.78 19.78 7.45
N THR A 626 -49.64 19.16 6.66
CA THR A 626 -50.26 17.88 7.03
C THR A 626 -49.37 16.68 6.69
N VAL A 627 -48.79 16.63 5.49
CA VAL A 627 -48.10 15.43 4.98
C VAL A 627 -46.64 15.39 5.42
N THR A 628 -45.96 16.54 5.44
CA THR A 628 -44.52 16.63 5.72
C THR A 628 -44.13 16.03 7.07
N PRO A 629 -44.81 16.30 8.21
CA PRO A 629 -44.41 15.73 9.50
C PRO A 629 -44.44 14.19 9.52
N TYR A 630 -45.42 13.58 8.84
CA TYR A 630 -45.51 12.12 8.73
C TYR A 630 -44.39 11.55 7.85
N VAL A 631 -44.14 12.15 6.68
CA VAL A 631 -43.04 11.74 5.79
C VAL A 631 -41.70 11.85 6.51
N ASN A 632 -41.45 12.97 7.19
CA ASN A 632 -40.24 13.20 7.98
C ASN A 632 -40.05 12.14 9.07
N THR A 633 -41.11 11.81 9.79
CA THR A 633 -41.11 10.76 10.81
C THR A 633 -40.75 9.39 10.21
N VAL A 634 -41.35 9.04 9.07
CA VAL A 634 -41.05 7.79 8.33
C VAL A 634 -39.60 7.77 7.84
N VAL A 635 -39.09 8.86 7.26
CA VAL A 635 -37.70 8.98 6.78
C VAL A 635 -36.70 8.77 7.92
N LYS A 636 -36.93 9.36 9.10
CA LYS A 636 -36.09 9.15 10.29
C LYS A 636 -36.08 7.69 10.75
N TYR A 637 -37.24 7.03 10.78
CA TYR A 637 -37.30 5.62 11.15
C TYR A 637 -36.65 4.70 10.10
N ILE A 638 -36.79 5.00 8.81
CA ILE A 638 -36.09 4.28 7.73
C ILE A 638 -34.57 4.44 7.88
N TYR A 639 -34.07 5.66 8.15
CA TYR A 639 -32.65 5.89 8.42
C TYR A 639 -32.14 5.00 9.56
N LEU A 640 -32.83 5.00 10.71
CA LEU A 640 -32.44 4.20 11.87
C LEU A 640 -32.53 2.69 11.62
N ALA A 641 -33.56 2.23 10.89
CA ALA A 641 -33.71 0.83 10.51
C ALA A 641 -32.58 0.36 9.58
N PHE A 642 -32.21 1.18 8.59
CA PHE A 642 -31.08 0.89 7.71
C PHE A 642 -29.73 1.01 8.40
N LEU A 643 -29.59 1.85 9.43
CA LEU A 643 -28.38 1.93 10.26
C LEU A 643 -28.22 0.68 11.12
N LEU A 644 -29.30 0.24 11.78
CA LEU A 644 -29.34 -1.03 12.51
C LEU A 644 -29.01 -2.21 11.59
N LEU A 645 -29.56 -2.22 10.37
CA LEU A 645 -29.23 -3.21 9.34
C LEU A 645 -27.73 -3.22 9.01
N GLN A 646 -27.05 -2.06 8.94
CA GLN A 646 -25.59 -2.05 8.70
C GLN A 646 -24.82 -2.70 9.85
N PHE A 647 -25.22 -2.50 11.11
CA PHE A 647 -24.60 -3.20 12.25
C PHE A 647 -24.83 -4.71 12.18
N ILE A 648 -26.04 -5.17 11.84
CA ILE A 648 -26.36 -6.59 11.65
C ILE A 648 -25.52 -7.20 10.52
N LEU A 649 -25.47 -6.55 9.35
CA LEU A 649 -24.70 -7.01 8.20
C LEU A 649 -23.19 -7.02 8.50
N ALA A 650 -22.66 -5.97 9.14
CA ALA A 650 -21.24 -5.84 9.41
C ALA A 650 -20.71 -6.82 10.47
N LEU A 651 -21.56 -7.28 11.39
CA LEU A 651 -21.21 -8.28 12.39
C LEU A 651 -21.48 -9.72 11.92
N GLY A 652 -22.48 -9.93 11.06
CA GLY A 652 -22.92 -11.26 10.62
C GLY A 652 -22.33 -11.75 9.30
N ASN A 653 -22.15 -10.88 8.29
CA ASN A 653 -21.90 -11.29 6.90
C ASN A 653 -20.74 -10.54 6.23
N ARG A 654 -19.97 -11.25 5.39
CA ARG A 654 -19.01 -10.60 4.48
C ARG A 654 -19.76 -9.90 3.33
N PRO A 655 -19.36 -8.69 2.89
CA PRO A 655 -20.03 -7.94 1.80
C PRO A 655 -20.19 -8.70 0.48
N LYS A 656 -19.32 -9.67 0.20
CA LYS A 656 -19.43 -10.55 -0.97
C LYS A 656 -20.68 -11.45 -0.91
N GLY A 657 -21.12 -11.87 0.29
CA GLY A 657 -22.30 -12.72 0.50
C GLY A 657 -23.63 -11.97 0.54
N SER A 658 -23.63 -10.65 0.77
CA SER A 658 -24.85 -9.82 0.88
C SER A 658 -24.83 -8.59 -0.05
N ARG A 659 -24.25 -8.76 -1.26
CA ARG A 659 -24.03 -7.69 -2.25
C ARG A 659 -25.28 -6.83 -2.49
N TRP A 660 -26.43 -7.45 -2.73
CA TRP A 660 -27.68 -6.74 -3.01
C TRP A 660 -28.17 -5.91 -1.81
N THR A 661 -28.08 -6.42 -0.59
CA THR A 661 -28.50 -5.68 0.62
C THR A 661 -27.65 -4.42 0.83
N TYR A 662 -26.35 -4.48 0.56
CA TYR A 662 -25.48 -3.31 0.58
C TYR A 662 -25.84 -2.32 -0.53
N ILE A 663 -26.09 -2.77 -1.77
CA ILE A 663 -26.51 -1.89 -2.89
C ILE A 663 -27.83 -1.18 -2.57
N ILE A 664 -28.83 -1.89 -2.03
CA ILE A 664 -30.10 -1.29 -1.59
C ILE A 664 -29.85 -0.26 -0.48
N SER A 665 -28.96 -0.56 0.47
CA SER A 665 -28.61 0.37 1.56
C SER A 665 -27.97 1.66 1.02
N PHE A 666 -27.05 1.57 0.05
CA PHE A 666 -26.48 2.73 -0.63
C PHE A 666 -27.56 3.57 -1.33
N ALA A 667 -28.50 2.93 -2.04
CA ALA A 667 -29.59 3.61 -2.72
C ALA A 667 -30.54 4.33 -1.74
N VAL A 668 -30.90 3.69 -0.62
CA VAL A 668 -31.77 4.28 0.41
C VAL A 668 -31.10 5.50 1.06
N TYR A 669 -29.83 5.41 1.46
CA TYR A 669 -29.12 6.59 1.98
C TYR A 669 -28.99 7.69 0.93
N ALA A 670 -28.77 7.37 -0.35
CA ALA A 670 -28.73 8.37 -1.41
C ALA A 670 -30.07 9.11 -1.59
N ILE A 671 -31.20 8.41 -1.47
CA ILE A 671 -32.54 9.02 -1.51
C ILE A 671 -32.77 9.92 -0.29
N ILE A 672 -32.42 9.46 0.91
CA ILE A 672 -32.52 10.29 2.13
C ILE A 672 -31.61 11.53 2.01
N GLN A 673 -30.40 11.36 1.49
CA GLN A 673 -29.45 12.44 1.31
C GLN A 673 -29.92 13.47 0.27
N LEU A 674 -30.58 13.04 -0.80
CA LEU A 674 -31.25 13.93 -1.76
C LEU A 674 -32.34 14.77 -1.06
N TYR A 675 -33.15 14.14 -0.21
CA TYR A 675 -34.17 14.83 0.59
C TYR A 675 -33.54 15.92 1.48
N ILE A 676 -32.49 15.57 2.25
CA ILE A 676 -31.73 16.52 3.07
C ILE A 676 -31.13 17.67 2.25
N ILE A 677 -30.63 17.40 1.04
CA ILE A 677 -30.07 18.43 0.16
C ILE A 677 -31.17 19.40 -0.29
N VAL A 678 -32.34 18.90 -0.68
CA VAL A 678 -33.50 19.71 -1.08
C VAL A 678 -34.00 20.58 0.09
N ASP A 679 -34.16 20.01 1.27
CA ASP A 679 -34.52 20.73 2.50
C ASP A 679 -33.47 21.80 2.88
N SER A 680 -32.18 21.47 2.74
CA SER A 680 -31.08 22.42 2.99
C SER A 680 -31.10 23.60 2.02
N PHE A 681 -31.35 23.35 0.73
CA PHE A 681 -31.51 24.42 -0.26
C PHE A 681 -32.74 25.29 0.02
N TYR A 682 -33.85 24.69 0.46
CA TYR A 682 -35.03 25.44 0.89
C TYR A 682 -34.74 26.38 2.07
N LEU A 683 -34.01 25.92 3.10
CA LEU A 683 -33.56 26.78 4.21
C LEU A 683 -32.71 27.96 3.72
N VAL A 684 -31.79 27.72 2.78
CA VAL A 684 -30.94 28.78 2.20
C VAL A 684 -31.79 29.79 1.40
N VAL A 685 -32.70 29.33 0.54
CA VAL A 685 -33.58 30.23 -0.24
C VAL A 685 -34.46 31.06 0.69
N ARG A 686 -35.14 30.44 1.66
CA ARG A 686 -36.02 31.16 2.61
C ARG A 686 -35.25 32.15 3.49
N ALA A 687 -33.97 31.90 3.78
CA ALA A 687 -33.13 32.89 4.45
C ALA A 687 -32.93 34.17 3.63
N PHE A 688 -32.74 34.06 2.31
CA PHE A 688 -32.57 35.21 1.41
C PHE A 688 -33.88 35.86 0.97
N SER A 689 -35.01 35.15 0.99
CA SER A 689 -36.32 35.64 0.52
C SER A 689 -37.18 36.30 1.61
N GLY A 690 -36.56 36.97 2.60
CA GLY A 690 -37.28 37.76 3.61
C GLY A 690 -37.88 36.97 4.79
N GLY A 691 -37.41 35.74 5.05
CA GLY A 691 -37.64 35.09 6.34
C GLY A 691 -36.93 35.84 7.49
N PRO A 692 -37.13 35.45 8.77
CA PRO A 692 -36.59 36.14 9.96
C PRO A 692 -35.06 35.99 10.15
N GLY A 693 -34.29 35.87 9.06
CA GLY A 693 -32.88 35.50 9.05
C GLY A 693 -31.90 36.63 8.73
N PHE A 694 -32.25 37.57 7.85
CA PHE A 694 -31.39 38.70 7.47
C PHE A 694 -32.22 39.97 7.37
N ASP A 695 -31.67 41.07 7.88
CA ASP A 695 -32.19 42.40 7.59
C ASP A 695 -31.66 42.84 6.22
N THR A 696 -32.45 42.64 5.18
CA THR A 696 -32.13 43.03 3.79
C THR A 696 -32.45 44.50 3.49
N ASP A 697 -33.20 45.15 4.38
CA ASP A 697 -33.80 46.47 4.15
C ASP A 697 -33.07 47.56 4.95
N GLY A 698 -32.31 47.16 5.99
CA GLY A 698 -31.40 47.99 6.77
C GLY A 698 -30.05 48.30 6.09
N THR A 699 -29.11 48.86 6.86
CA THR A 699 -27.80 49.24 6.31
C THR A 699 -26.90 48.02 6.10
N ALA A 700 -25.87 48.15 5.25
CA ALA A 700 -24.87 47.10 5.06
C ALA A 700 -24.19 46.62 6.36
N VAL A 701 -24.14 47.47 7.39
CA VAL A 701 -23.61 47.13 8.71
C VAL A 701 -24.58 46.25 9.50
N ASP A 702 -25.89 46.47 9.34
CA ASP A 702 -26.93 45.70 10.04
C ASP A 702 -27.22 44.37 9.34
N PHE A 703 -27.06 44.33 8.01
CA PHE A 703 -26.91 43.09 7.25
C PHE A 703 -25.71 42.26 7.76
N ILE A 704 -24.52 42.85 7.91
CA ILE A 704 -23.35 42.13 8.46
C ILE A 704 -23.60 41.63 9.89
N LYS A 705 -24.21 42.44 10.78
CA LYS A 705 -24.53 42.02 12.15
C LYS A 705 -25.56 40.88 12.20
N SER A 706 -26.59 40.92 11.36
CA SER A 706 -27.58 39.83 11.29
C SER A 706 -26.98 38.56 10.65
N PHE A 707 -26.13 38.72 9.63
CA PHE A 707 -25.45 37.62 8.94
C PHE A 707 -24.45 36.85 9.83
N PHE A 708 -23.72 37.55 10.69
CA PHE A 708 -22.85 36.94 11.73
C PHE A 708 -23.55 36.77 13.09
N GLY A 709 -24.88 36.99 13.15
CA GLY A 709 -25.67 36.89 14.37
C GLY A 709 -25.75 35.46 14.91
N SER A 710 -25.78 35.32 16.24
CA SER A 710 -25.70 34.01 16.93
C SER A 710 -26.92 33.09 16.73
N THR A 711 -27.99 33.57 16.11
CA THR A 711 -29.27 32.88 15.97
C THR A 711 -29.76 32.64 14.53
N GLY A 712 -29.09 33.20 13.52
CA GLY A 712 -29.61 33.27 12.14
C GLY A 712 -29.22 32.11 11.20
N PRO A 713 -29.91 31.98 10.03
CA PRO A 713 -29.52 31.10 8.94
C PRO A 713 -28.14 31.40 8.33
N GLY A 714 -27.57 32.59 8.61
CA GLY A 714 -26.22 32.97 8.21
C GLY A 714 -25.16 31.95 8.59
N ILE A 715 -25.28 31.27 9.74
CA ILE A 715 -24.33 30.21 10.15
C ILE A 715 -24.36 29.02 9.18
N ILE A 716 -25.53 28.65 8.66
CA ILE A 716 -25.68 27.56 7.68
C ILE A 716 -25.05 27.98 6.35
N ILE A 717 -25.32 29.21 5.89
CA ILE A 717 -24.78 29.76 4.64
C ILE A 717 -23.25 29.91 4.72
N ILE A 718 -22.72 30.44 5.83
CA ILE A 718 -21.28 30.53 6.10
C ILE A 718 -20.65 29.15 6.08
N ALA A 719 -21.25 28.15 6.73
CA ALA A 719 -20.69 26.81 6.77
C ALA A 719 -20.75 26.07 5.42
N LEU A 720 -21.83 26.23 4.64
CA LEU A 720 -21.94 25.70 3.28
C LEU A 720 -20.95 26.38 2.33
N ALA A 721 -20.80 27.71 2.42
CA ALA A 721 -19.81 28.47 1.64
C ALA A 721 -18.37 28.12 2.04
N ALA A 722 -18.08 27.97 3.34
CA ALA A 722 -16.78 27.56 3.84
C ALA A 722 -16.45 26.10 3.50
N THR A 723 -17.44 25.21 3.41
CA THR A 723 -17.20 23.80 3.09
C THR A 723 -17.15 23.57 1.58
N PHE A 724 -18.19 23.97 0.83
CA PHE A 724 -18.28 23.68 -0.61
C PHE A 724 -17.82 24.85 -1.49
N GLY A 725 -18.04 26.09 -1.06
CA GLY A 725 -17.51 27.26 -1.78
C GLY A 725 -15.98 27.27 -1.81
N LEU A 726 -15.30 26.94 -0.69
CA LEU A 726 -13.85 26.77 -0.68
C LEU A 726 -13.38 25.58 -1.54
N TYR A 727 -14.16 24.52 -1.71
CA TYR A 727 -13.82 23.43 -2.65
C TYR A 727 -13.85 23.92 -4.10
N PHE A 728 -14.89 24.68 -4.50
CA PHE A 728 -14.93 25.32 -5.81
C PHE A 728 -13.74 26.28 -6.01
N ILE A 729 -13.53 27.22 -5.09
CA ILE A 729 -12.47 28.23 -5.19
C ILE A 729 -11.09 27.55 -5.25
N ALA A 730 -10.81 26.60 -4.36
CA ALA A 730 -9.55 25.85 -4.37
C ALA A 730 -9.35 25.12 -5.69
N SER A 731 -10.38 24.47 -6.24
CA SER A 731 -10.27 23.70 -7.50
C SER A 731 -10.05 24.59 -8.72
N PHE A 732 -10.61 25.80 -8.74
CA PHE A 732 -10.31 26.82 -9.74
C PHE A 732 -8.89 27.40 -9.58
N LEU A 733 -8.45 27.75 -8.36
CA LEU A 733 -7.08 28.18 -8.08
C LEU A 733 -6.05 27.08 -8.42
N TYR A 734 -6.44 25.82 -8.26
CA TYR A 734 -5.64 24.66 -8.62
C TYR A 734 -5.64 24.37 -10.13
N LEU A 735 -6.47 25.06 -10.93
CA LEU A 735 -6.64 24.85 -12.37
C LEU A 735 -7.13 23.44 -12.75
N ASP A 736 -7.94 22.81 -11.90
CA ASP A 736 -8.58 21.51 -12.17
C ASP A 736 -10.01 21.44 -11.60
N PRO A 737 -10.97 22.23 -12.11
CA PRO A 737 -12.31 22.34 -11.54
C PRO A 737 -13.26 21.20 -11.94
N TRP A 738 -12.87 20.30 -12.86
CA TRP A 738 -13.80 19.41 -13.56
C TRP A 738 -14.58 18.46 -12.65
N HIS A 739 -13.93 17.95 -11.60
CA HIS A 739 -14.55 17.06 -10.62
C HIS A 739 -15.74 17.70 -9.88
N MET A 740 -15.76 19.04 -9.74
CA MET A 740 -16.89 19.78 -9.19
C MET A 740 -18.16 19.73 -10.06
N PHE A 741 -18.01 19.46 -11.36
CA PHE A 741 -19.12 19.36 -12.31
C PHE A 741 -19.47 17.90 -12.67
N THR A 742 -18.49 16.99 -12.66
CA THR A 742 -18.67 15.60 -13.09
C THR A 742 -18.99 14.62 -11.96
N SER A 743 -18.64 14.96 -10.72
CA SER A 743 -18.58 14.00 -9.62
C SER A 743 -19.12 14.52 -8.27
N PHE A 744 -19.27 15.85 -8.12
CA PHE A 744 -19.73 16.47 -6.88
C PHE A 744 -21.16 16.07 -6.50
N GLY A 745 -22.09 15.97 -7.46
CA GLY A 745 -23.47 15.57 -7.20
C GLY A 745 -23.55 14.14 -6.63
N GLN A 746 -22.84 13.20 -7.25
CA GLN A 746 -22.73 11.82 -6.77
C GLN A 746 -22.05 11.76 -5.39
N TYR A 747 -21.04 12.61 -5.14
CA TYR A 747 -20.37 12.69 -3.85
C TYR A 747 -21.31 13.18 -2.75
N LEU A 748 -22.04 14.29 -2.98
CA LEU A 748 -23.05 14.83 -2.05
C LEU A 748 -24.09 13.77 -1.69
N LEU A 749 -24.65 13.05 -2.67
CA LEU A 749 -25.65 12.01 -2.45
C LEU A 749 -25.14 10.84 -1.59
N MET A 750 -23.84 10.53 -1.65
CA MET A 750 -23.29 9.34 -0.99
C MET A 750 -22.65 9.62 0.38
N MET A 751 -22.61 10.88 0.84
CA MET A 751 -21.96 11.26 2.11
C MET A 751 -22.44 10.46 3.32
N THR A 752 -23.76 10.32 3.50
CA THR A 752 -24.34 9.50 4.58
C THR A 752 -23.96 8.03 4.49
N SER A 753 -23.76 7.50 3.27
CA SER A 753 -23.29 6.12 3.08
C SER A 753 -21.84 5.91 3.53
N TYR A 754 -20.96 6.92 3.40
CA TYR A 754 -19.59 6.84 3.91
C TYR A 754 -19.57 6.58 5.43
N ILE A 755 -20.45 7.24 6.17
CA ILE A 755 -20.52 7.09 7.62
C ILE A 755 -21.32 5.84 8.00
N ASN A 756 -22.57 5.74 7.54
CA ASN A 756 -23.50 4.72 8.00
C ASN A 756 -23.19 3.32 7.47
N ILE A 757 -22.58 3.18 6.29
CA ILE A 757 -22.17 1.88 5.72
C ILE A 757 -20.67 1.66 5.95
N LEU A 758 -19.81 2.53 5.40
CA LEU A 758 -18.37 2.23 5.34
C LEU A 758 -17.71 2.31 6.71
N MET A 759 -17.97 3.36 7.50
CA MET A 759 -17.37 3.51 8.83
C MET A 759 -17.93 2.50 9.82
N VAL A 760 -19.26 2.25 9.82
CA VAL A 760 -19.88 1.17 10.61
C VAL A 760 -19.24 -0.17 10.26
N TYR A 761 -19.12 -0.52 8.98
CA TYR A 761 -18.48 -1.77 8.58
C TYR A 761 -17.01 -1.84 9.01
N ALA A 762 -16.27 -0.74 8.87
CA ALA A 762 -14.85 -0.69 9.22
C ALA A 762 -14.60 -0.92 10.72
N PHE A 763 -15.29 -0.17 11.59
CA PHE A 763 -15.19 -0.30 13.04
C PHE A 763 -15.69 -1.68 13.50
N SER A 764 -16.84 -2.14 13.00
CA SER A 764 -17.36 -3.49 13.26
C SER A 764 -16.44 -4.62 12.77
N ASN A 765 -15.45 -4.33 11.93
CA ASN A 765 -14.49 -5.33 11.45
C ASN A 765 -13.04 -5.05 11.88
N TRP A 766 -12.81 -4.33 12.99
CA TRP A 766 -11.46 -4.07 13.54
C TRP A 766 -10.61 -5.33 13.81
N HIS A 767 -11.26 -6.46 14.10
CA HIS A 767 -10.61 -7.77 14.26
C HIS A 767 -10.03 -8.36 12.96
N ASP A 768 -10.52 -7.93 11.79
CA ASP A 768 -10.07 -8.41 10.49
C ASP A 768 -8.89 -7.56 10.02
N VAL A 769 -7.68 -8.10 10.18
CA VAL A 769 -6.44 -7.52 9.63
C VAL A 769 -5.96 -8.26 8.39
N SER A 770 -6.83 -9.06 7.75
CA SER A 770 -6.49 -9.70 6.48
C SER A 770 -6.36 -8.66 5.37
N TRP A 771 -5.46 -8.93 4.42
CA TRP A 771 -5.28 -8.13 3.21
C TRP A 771 -6.25 -8.52 2.08
N GLY A 772 -7.24 -9.38 2.34
CA GLY A 772 -8.24 -9.82 1.35
C GLY A 772 -7.74 -10.78 0.27
N THR A 773 -6.46 -11.17 0.33
CA THR A 773 -5.81 -12.11 -0.59
C THR A 773 -6.24 -13.54 -0.26
N LYS A 774 -6.78 -14.29 -1.25
CA LYS A 774 -6.99 -15.75 -1.11
C LYS A 774 -5.63 -16.40 -0.84
N GLY A 775 -5.56 -17.23 0.20
CA GLY A 775 -4.37 -18.02 0.48
C GLY A 775 -4.42 -19.32 -0.33
N SER A 776 -3.34 -19.64 -1.03
CA SER A 776 -3.12 -20.95 -1.63
C SER A 776 -1.64 -21.27 -1.56
N ASP A 777 -1.21 -21.92 -0.48
CA ASP A 777 0.10 -22.56 -0.44
C ASP A 777 0.01 -23.90 -1.17
N LYS A 778 0.58 -24.01 -2.38
CA LYS A 778 1.01 -25.30 -2.99
C LYS A 778 1.82 -25.10 -4.28
N SER A 779 3.14 -25.02 -4.14
CA SER A 779 4.10 -24.86 -5.24
C SER A 779 4.92 -26.14 -5.51
N ASP A 780 4.27 -27.24 -5.89
CA ASP A 780 4.92 -28.54 -6.19
C ASP A 780 5.42 -28.67 -7.65
N ALA A 781 5.73 -27.55 -8.32
CA ALA A 781 5.89 -27.50 -9.78
C ALA A 781 7.33 -27.34 -10.32
N LEU A 782 8.28 -26.90 -9.49
CA LEU A 782 9.63 -26.53 -9.93
C LEU A 782 10.67 -27.64 -9.68
N PRO A 783 11.68 -27.81 -10.55
CA PRO A 783 12.76 -28.77 -10.36
C PRO A 783 13.78 -28.32 -9.30
N SER A 784 14.34 -29.28 -8.57
CA SER A 784 15.48 -29.10 -7.67
C SER A 784 16.81 -29.12 -8.41
N ALA A 785 17.84 -28.46 -7.86
CA ALA A 785 19.21 -28.53 -8.36
C ALA A 785 20.17 -29.07 -7.30
N THR A 786 21.07 -29.97 -7.70
CA THR A 786 22.08 -30.58 -6.84
C THR A 786 23.49 -30.29 -7.35
N THR A 787 24.42 -30.03 -6.43
CA THR A 787 25.80 -29.74 -6.77
C THR A 787 26.65 -31.00 -7.01
N GLN A 788 27.56 -30.88 -7.96
CA GLN A 788 28.63 -31.83 -8.24
C GLN A 788 29.99 -31.15 -8.03
N LYS A 789 31.04 -31.95 -7.77
CA LYS A 789 32.41 -31.44 -7.71
C LYS A 789 32.94 -31.10 -9.11
N ALA A 790 33.59 -29.95 -9.25
CA ALA A 790 34.26 -29.56 -10.48
C ALA A 790 35.39 -30.54 -10.85
N ALA A 791 35.65 -30.72 -12.15
CA ALA A 791 36.67 -31.63 -12.68
C ALA A 791 38.13 -31.24 -12.33
N ASP A 792 38.34 -29.99 -11.89
CA ASP A 792 39.61 -29.46 -11.37
C ASP A 792 39.78 -29.67 -9.84
N GLY A 793 38.80 -30.32 -9.19
CA GLY A 793 38.77 -30.52 -7.74
C GLY A 793 38.50 -29.26 -6.90
N LYS A 794 38.24 -28.10 -7.54
CA LYS A 794 38.09 -26.79 -6.87
C LYS A 794 36.77 -26.11 -7.24
N GLY A 795 35.74 -26.41 -6.45
CA GLY A 795 34.45 -25.71 -6.46
C GLY A 795 33.25 -26.63 -6.69
N ALA A 796 32.08 -26.12 -6.31
CA ALA A 796 30.78 -26.73 -6.58
C ALA A 796 30.22 -26.24 -7.92
N VAL A 797 29.62 -27.16 -8.67
CA VAL A 797 29.12 -26.95 -10.04
C VAL A 797 27.73 -27.55 -10.18
N ILE A 798 26.83 -26.90 -10.92
CA ILE A 798 25.53 -27.45 -11.31
C ILE A 798 25.55 -27.74 -12.81
N GLU A 799 25.05 -28.91 -13.20
CA GLU A 799 24.82 -29.26 -14.61
C GLU A 799 23.46 -28.71 -15.06
N GLU A 800 23.49 -27.80 -16.04
CA GLU A 800 22.30 -27.25 -16.67
C GLU A 800 22.12 -27.78 -18.08
N VAL A 801 20.88 -27.91 -18.54
CA VAL A 801 20.59 -28.32 -19.92
C VAL A 801 20.83 -27.16 -20.87
N ASP A 802 21.71 -27.37 -21.84
CA ASP A 802 22.03 -26.43 -22.92
C ASP A 802 21.16 -26.76 -24.15
N LEU A 803 20.31 -25.80 -24.53
CA LEU A 803 19.28 -25.97 -25.56
C LEU A 803 19.68 -25.22 -26.85
N PRO A 804 19.80 -25.89 -28.01
CA PRO A 804 20.08 -25.23 -29.28
C PRO A 804 19.00 -24.22 -29.67
N GLN A 805 19.42 -23.07 -30.21
CA GLN A 805 18.54 -21.95 -30.57
C GLN A 805 17.33 -22.36 -31.45
N ALA A 806 17.51 -23.32 -32.36
CA ALA A 806 16.46 -23.80 -33.26
C ALA A 806 15.36 -24.64 -32.58
N ASP A 807 15.67 -25.34 -31.47
CA ASP A 807 14.65 -26.08 -30.72
C ASP A 807 13.76 -25.09 -29.92
N ILE A 808 14.30 -23.93 -29.49
CA ILE A 808 13.56 -22.85 -28.80
C ILE A 808 12.44 -22.29 -29.71
N ASP A 809 12.76 -22.02 -30.98
CA ASP A 809 11.82 -21.40 -31.92
C ASP A 809 10.66 -22.35 -32.31
N SER A 810 10.89 -23.66 -32.34
CA SER A 810 9.86 -24.66 -32.70
C SER A 810 8.83 -24.95 -31.59
N GLN A 811 9.21 -24.74 -30.32
CA GLN A 811 8.32 -25.01 -29.17
C GLN A 811 7.14 -24.04 -29.08
N PHE A 812 7.26 -22.86 -29.67
CA PHE A 812 6.22 -21.82 -29.71
C PHE A 812 4.99 -22.21 -30.57
N GLU A 813 5.18 -23.02 -31.62
CA GLU A 813 4.13 -23.32 -32.59
C GLU A 813 3.17 -24.44 -32.13
N GLN A 814 3.66 -25.39 -31.33
CA GLN A 814 2.88 -26.59 -30.94
C GLN A 814 1.91 -26.36 -29.77
N THR A 815 2.04 -25.26 -29.04
CA THR A 815 1.20 -24.91 -27.88
C THR A 815 -0.28 -24.74 -28.23
N VAL A 816 -0.60 -24.46 -29.51
CA VAL A 816 -1.94 -24.07 -29.98
C VAL A 816 -2.97 -25.22 -29.99
N LYS A 817 -2.55 -26.49 -30.02
CA LYS A 817 -3.45 -27.62 -30.36
C LYS A 817 -4.02 -28.46 -29.20
N ARG A 818 -3.72 -28.16 -27.94
CA ARG A 818 -3.96 -29.11 -26.81
C ARG A 818 -5.04 -28.67 -25.79
N ALA A 819 -5.97 -27.81 -26.20
CA ALA A 819 -6.87 -27.06 -25.33
C ALA A 819 -8.23 -27.73 -24.97
N LEU A 820 -8.31 -29.07 -24.88
CA LEU A 820 -9.60 -29.78 -24.70
C LEU A 820 -9.54 -31.00 -23.75
N THR A 821 -9.61 -30.76 -22.44
CA THR A 821 -10.30 -31.64 -21.45
C THR A 821 -10.62 -30.85 -20.16
N PRO A 822 -11.67 -31.20 -19.38
CA PRO A 822 -12.06 -30.47 -18.16
C PRO A 822 -11.36 -30.94 -16.88
N TYR A 823 -11.39 -30.11 -15.82
CA TYR A 823 -10.76 -30.33 -14.51
C TYR A 823 -11.74 -30.03 -13.34
N ASP A 824 -11.47 -30.59 -12.15
CA ASP A 824 -12.37 -30.60 -10.98
C ASP A 824 -11.68 -30.02 -9.71
N ALA A 825 -12.45 -29.38 -8.82
CA ALA A 825 -11.91 -28.40 -7.86
C ALA A 825 -11.69 -28.90 -6.42
N PRO A 826 -10.54 -28.60 -5.76
CA PRO A 826 -10.30 -28.92 -4.35
C PRO A 826 -10.96 -27.94 -3.38
N LYS A 827 -11.30 -28.42 -2.18
CA LYS A 827 -11.97 -27.64 -1.11
C LYS A 827 -10.97 -26.95 -0.17
N GLU A 828 -11.31 -25.73 0.28
CA GLU A 828 -10.56 -24.99 1.31
C GLU A 828 -10.75 -25.60 2.70
N ASP A 829 -9.71 -25.56 3.55
CA ASP A 829 -9.71 -26.08 4.91
C ASP A 829 -9.25 -24.97 5.90
N THR A 830 -10.08 -24.63 6.89
CA THR A 830 -9.84 -23.52 7.82
C THR A 830 -9.61 -23.99 9.25
N LYS A 831 -8.38 -23.81 9.77
CA LYS A 831 -8.05 -24.02 11.19
C LYS A 831 -7.95 -22.69 11.94
N LYS A 832 -8.45 -22.64 13.18
CA LYS A 832 -8.46 -21.44 14.05
C LYS A 832 -7.43 -21.50 15.17
N SER A 833 -6.82 -20.36 15.46
CA SER A 833 -6.34 -19.94 16.78
C SER A 833 -6.16 -18.40 16.78
N LEU A 834 -5.99 -17.75 17.94
CA LEU A 834 -5.92 -16.28 18.17
C LEU A 834 -7.17 -15.43 17.85
N GLU A 835 -8.14 -15.88 17.04
CA GLU A 835 -9.26 -15.02 16.60
C GLU A 835 -10.10 -14.38 17.73
N ASP A 836 -10.32 -15.10 18.84
CA ASP A 836 -11.35 -14.71 19.81
C ASP A 836 -10.93 -13.54 20.71
N SER A 837 -9.62 -13.36 20.93
CA SER A 837 -9.06 -12.15 21.57
C SER A 837 -9.32 -10.90 20.71
N TYR A 838 -9.16 -11.01 19.39
CA TYR A 838 -9.41 -9.89 18.48
C TYR A 838 -10.90 -9.58 18.35
N LYS A 839 -11.77 -10.61 18.35
CA LYS A 839 -13.23 -10.42 18.44
C LYS A 839 -13.62 -9.71 19.74
N SER A 840 -13.01 -10.04 20.87
CA SER A 840 -13.24 -9.39 22.17
C SER A 840 -12.81 -7.92 22.18
N PHE A 841 -11.60 -7.60 21.68
CA PHE A 841 -11.15 -6.21 21.54
C PHE A 841 -12.07 -5.41 20.61
N ARG A 842 -12.42 -5.96 19.43
CA ARG A 842 -13.40 -5.36 18.52
C ARG A 842 -14.69 -5.06 19.25
N THR A 843 -15.27 -6.05 19.96
CA THR A 843 -16.53 -5.86 20.68
C THR A 843 -16.40 -4.70 21.66
N ARG A 844 -15.34 -4.62 22.49
CA ARG A 844 -15.12 -3.48 23.40
C ARG A 844 -15.00 -2.13 22.68
N LEU A 845 -14.21 -2.05 21.61
CA LEU A 845 -13.99 -0.82 20.84
C LEU A 845 -15.30 -0.34 20.18
N VAL A 846 -16.01 -1.24 19.52
CA VAL A 846 -17.27 -0.96 18.82
C VAL A 846 -18.37 -0.62 19.81
N THR A 847 -18.47 -1.33 20.92
CA THR A 847 -19.38 -1.00 22.03
C THR A 847 -19.11 0.41 22.57
N PHE A 848 -17.85 0.76 22.84
CA PHE A 848 -17.48 2.11 23.29
C PHE A 848 -17.79 3.20 22.23
N TRP A 849 -17.51 2.93 20.95
CA TRP A 849 -17.81 3.85 19.85
C TRP A 849 -19.32 4.06 19.65
N ILE A 850 -20.12 2.99 19.66
CA ILE A 850 -21.58 3.05 19.57
C ILE A 850 -22.15 3.79 20.78
N PHE A 851 -21.78 3.42 22.01
CA PHE A 851 -22.34 4.06 23.21
C PHE A 851 -21.90 5.51 23.36
N SER A 852 -20.68 5.91 22.96
CA SER A 852 -20.27 7.32 22.97
C SER A 852 -21.03 8.16 21.92
N ASN A 853 -21.28 7.62 20.73
CA ASN A 853 -22.13 8.28 19.72
C ASN A 853 -23.61 8.33 20.16
N ALA A 854 -24.15 7.26 20.72
CA ALA A 854 -25.52 7.21 21.24
C ALA A 854 -25.70 8.16 22.44
N LEU A 855 -24.74 8.21 23.36
CA LEU A 855 -24.74 9.15 24.48
C LEU A 855 -24.72 10.61 24.00
N LEU A 856 -23.90 10.93 22.99
CA LEU A 856 -23.92 12.27 22.37
C LEU A 856 -25.31 12.57 21.77
N ALA A 857 -25.89 11.65 21.00
CA ALA A 857 -27.22 11.83 20.40
C ALA A 857 -28.33 12.04 21.46
N VAL A 858 -28.32 11.26 22.55
CA VAL A 858 -29.30 11.38 23.64
C VAL A 858 -29.08 12.64 24.47
N ALA A 859 -27.85 12.99 24.81
CA ALA A 859 -27.54 14.20 25.58
C ALA A 859 -27.97 15.46 24.83
N ILE A 860 -27.85 15.47 23.49
CA ILE A 860 -28.33 16.58 22.67
C ILE A 860 -29.87 16.61 22.55
N THR A 861 -30.53 15.47 22.33
CA THR A 861 -31.97 15.45 21.97
C THR A 861 -32.96 15.23 23.12
N SER A 862 -32.55 14.77 24.31
CA SER A 862 -33.48 14.40 25.39
C SER A 862 -33.83 15.55 26.35
N ASP A 863 -35.08 15.96 26.43
CA ASP A 863 -35.53 17.01 27.38
C ASP A 863 -35.32 16.64 28.86
N ASN A 864 -35.25 15.35 29.19
CA ASN A 864 -35.05 14.89 30.58
C ASN A 864 -33.58 14.92 31.04
N PHE A 865 -32.63 15.27 30.16
CA PHE A 865 -31.20 15.28 30.47
C PHE A 865 -30.78 16.42 31.42
N ASP A 866 -31.64 17.42 31.61
CA ASP A 866 -31.41 18.58 32.47
C ASP A 866 -31.16 18.17 33.94
N LYS A 867 -31.72 17.02 34.36
CA LYS A 867 -31.50 16.40 35.68
C LYS A 867 -30.06 15.89 35.92
N PHE A 868 -29.22 15.83 34.88
CA PHE A 868 -27.82 15.41 34.94
C PHE A 868 -26.82 16.59 34.86
N GLY A 869 -27.26 17.82 35.17
CA GLY A 869 -26.39 18.99 35.32
C GLY A 869 -26.27 19.88 34.07
N PHE A 870 -27.07 19.64 33.03
CA PHE A 870 -27.15 20.53 31.86
C PHE A 870 -28.30 21.54 32.05
N THR A 871 -27.98 22.81 32.26
CA THR A 871 -28.95 23.86 32.62
C THR A 871 -29.75 24.44 31.45
N THR A 872 -29.79 23.76 30.30
CA THR A 872 -30.41 24.25 29.06
C THR A 872 -31.17 23.13 28.37
N GLY A 873 -32.46 23.32 28.05
CA GLY A 873 -33.31 22.29 27.43
C GLY A 873 -32.89 21.86 26.02
N ALA A 874 -33.41 20.72 25.55
CA ALA A 874 -32.87 20.00 24.39
C ALA A 874 -32.87 20.81 23.07
N SER A 875 -33.88 21.66 22.84
CA SER A 875 -33.93 22.56 21.68
C SER A 875 -32.70 23.49 21.62
N SER A 876 -32.31 24.08 22.76
CA SER A 876 -31.14 24.95 22.87
C SER A 876 -29.84 24.17 22.67
N ARG A 877 -29.71 22.99 23.31
CA ARG A 877 -28.53 22.12 23.14
C ARG A 877 -28.37 21.64 21.70
N THR A 878 -29.46 21.27 21.04
CA THR A 878 -29.49 20.86 19.63
C THR A 878 -29.04 21.98 18.71
N SER A 879 -29.57 23.20 18.91
CA SER A 879 -29.14 24.37 18.13
C SER A 879 -27.65 24.69 18.35
N ASN A 880 -27.18 24.68 19.59
CA ASN A 880 -25.78 24.99 19.93
C ASN A 880 -24.80 23.91 19.44
N PHE A 881 -25.15 22.63 19.54
CA PHE A 881 -24.34 21.54 18.97
C PHE A 881 -24.23 21.66 17.45
N PHE A 882 -25.36 21.91 16.76
CA PHE A 882 -25.36 22.08 15.31
C PHE A 882 -24.51 23.28 14.88
N ARG A 883 -24.62 24.42 15.57
CA ARG A 883 -23.74 25.59 15.36
C ARG A 883 -22.26 25.25 15.56
N ALA A 884 -21.92 24.55 16.65
CA ALA A 884 -20.54 24.16 16.94
C ALA A 884 -19.98 23.21 15.86
N LEU A 885 -20.77 22.24 15.39
CA LEU A 885 -20.41 21.32 14.32
C LEU A 885 -20.17 22.05 12.99
N LEU A 886 -21.04 23.00 12.64
CA LEU A 886 -20.90 23.83 11.44
C LEU A 886 -19.65 24.71 11.50
N TRP A 887 -19.40 25.40 12.62
CA TRP A 887 -18.20 26.22 12.82
C TRP A 887 -16.91 25.39 12.83
N ALA A 888 -16.90 24.21 13.45
CA ALA A 888 -15.76 23.30 13.43
C ALA A 888 -15.45 22.82 11.99
N THR A 889 -16.50 22.46 11.22
CA THR A 889 -16.35 22.03 9.83
C THR A 889 -15.84 23.19 8.95
N ALA A 890 -16.40 24.39 9.11
CA ALA A 890 -15.94 25.59 8.41
C ALA A 890 -14.47 25.93 8.73
N ALA A 891 -14.08 25.87 10.01
CA ALA A 891 -12.72 26.14 10.45
C ALA A 891 -11.70 25.13 9.88
N LEU A 892 -12.01 23.83 9.92
CA LEU A 892 -11.16 22.79 9.32
C LEU A 892 -11.02 22.96 7.80
N SER A 893 -12.13 23.26 7.10
CA SER A 893 -12.12 23.57 5.66
C SER A 893 -11.31 24.83 5.34
N PHE A 894 -11.37 25.86 6.19
CA PHE A 894 -10.59 27.09 6.03
C PHE A 894 -9.09 26.87 6.26
N VAL A 895 -8.70 26.08 7.28
CA VAL A 895 -7.29 25.70 7.50
C VAL A 895 -6.72 24.96 6.28
N ARG A 896 -7.48 23.98 5.74
CA ARG A 896 -7.13 23.30 4.48
C ARG A 896 -6.95 24.26 3.31
N PHE A 897 -7.86 25.22 3.16
CA PHE A 897 -7.80 26.22 2.10
C PHE A 897 -6.58 27.14 2.22
N LEU A 898 -6.23 27.62 3.42
CA LEU A 898 -5.01 28.40 3.65
C LEU A 898 -3.74 27.62 3.28
N GLY A 899 -3.70 26.33 3.63
CA GLY A 899 -2.62 25.43 3.22
C GLY A 899 -2.52 25.25 1.70
N CYS A 900 -3.66 25.09 1.02
CA CYS A 900 -3.74 25.06 -0.44
C CYS A 900 -3.20 26.35 -1.10
N VAL A 901 -3.65 27.52 -0.63
CA VAL A 901 -3.21 28.82 -1.14
C VAL A 901 -1.71 29.02 -0.95
N TRP A 902 -1.18 28.70 0.24
CA TRP A 902 0.27 28.80 0.50
C TRP A 902 1.09 27.84 -0.37
N PHE A 903 0.65 26.59 -0.51
CA PHE A 903 1.29 25.61 -1.39
C PHE A 903 1.31 26.08 -2.85
N LEU A 904 0.18 26.56 -3.38
CA LEU A 904 0.09 27.07 -4.75
C LEU A 904 0.96 28.31 -4.95
N PHE A 905 0.99 29.22 -3.98
CA PHE A 905 1.87 30.39 -3.97
C PHE A 905 3.35 29.99 -4.01
N LYS A 906 3.77 29.08 -3.11
CA LYS A 906 5.14 28.53 -3.06
C LYS A 906 5.52 27.85 -4.38
N SER A 907 4.67 26.97 -4.90
CA SER A 907 4.90 26.26 -6.17
C SER A 907 4.93 27.19 -7.39
N GLY A 908 4.09 28.24 -7.41
CA GLY A 908 4.04 29.22 -8.49
C GLY A 908 5.26 30.13 -8.53
N LEU A 909 5.67 30.68 -7.38
CA LEU A 909 6.87 31.51 -7.28
C LEU A 909 8.15 30.73 -7.60
N LEU A 910 8.32 29.53 -7.02
CA LEU A 910 9.47 28.67 -7.31
C LEU A 910 9.46 28.20 -8.77
N GLY A 911 8.30 27.93 -9.36
CA GLY A 911 8.18 27.60 -10.79
C GLY A 911 8.54 28.75 -11.75
N CYS A 912 8.51 30.00 -11.28
CA CYS A 912 9.01 31.15 -12.03
C CYS A 912 10.50 31.40 -11.80
N CYS A 913 11.01 31.11 -10.60
CA CYS A 913 12.43 31.33 -10.25
C CYS A 913 13.36 30.20 -10.71
N ASN A 914 12.91 28.94 -10.68
CA ASN A 914 13.67 27.75 -11.06
C ASN A 914 13.63 27.47 -12.58
N LYS A 915 13.13 28.41 -13.40
CA LYS A 915 13.11 28.32 -14.87
C LYS A 915 14.37 28.91 -15.54
N ARG A 916 15.46 29.04 -14.79
CA ARG A 916 16.77 29.50 -15.27
C ARG A 916 17.72 28.33 -15.48
#